data_AF-A0A428RXJ9-F1
#
_entry.id   AF-A0A428RXJ9-F1
#
_cell.length_a   1.000
_cell.length_b   1.000
_cell.length_c   1.000
_cell.angle_alpha   90.00
_cell.angle_beta   90.00
_cell.angle_gamma   90.00
#
_symmetry.space_group_name_H-M   'P 1'
#
loop_
_entity.id
_entity.type
_entity.pdbx_description
1 polymer ?
#
loop_
_entity_poly.entity_id
_entity_poly.type
_entity_poly.pdbx_seq_one_letter_code
_entity_poly.pdbx_strand_id
1 'polypeptide(L)'
;MAGPEIVGLALAVPSFLETLIHTGQDLSVRISAARNPRLMTGDLSAFTTRSAQLLAQWTVGNQLCNSTRIDAAIQSALDRDFIDIQTRILEAKQYVAQVEKYGRLRRFWVADRPCKALEESTRGLERVIRQFEDTVKAVEASERLPANVFLSADVFQWVGNDVSEVSDRVCIRKGCLTRGYHKTKPKIGLFLRESRPYGSFSPARVQDIEDDIKFLSKNLTTAVEATGILDLVGYRNNLETEDFELIFDVKSDLKPKGVLRAFMASTEALSLSSRVEMCIQLADAVFQVHKLHLVHKNINSGNTIVMSDSRAADSALRIFLVNWRLVRKATNATTMQGETQWWRQIYQHPTRHLELAEVEYSMGHDIYSLGVCMIELLLWKPLVIQPSIDDPPVVSSIFISEAAKLGFEVDATPRDNCYPIKGRASTITKNTFFSVPRCLVIMAQDPPPSLNITITPKYEGRTPKSLDVHLLIEKPDLTVDMTLVSMTDVSELFPVPPYTSADAIHASDSEGDIPLVLENGDDGERHWEVTRKTTGNVTVTYSATHINNDSAPTVALLDLRRDHDGINGAGMSVFVLPPEDKTYTINFSWNLRESPDGTRAVWAYAERPGTVTKIGSTKLVSESHFAVGPSLHSHPSTVDEDFGFYWFGQPDFEVLQLTEWTQTLFRYMRRFFRDAEPTYRIFMRGSASSSGTGAAALLRSFMFSYAMGANNTWEGFQTLVSHEMVHTWPTLSGDDDVTWLDAKIRERSNGTRSIDDAVLKLLDRTRLGQGDSLEDLLDVLEGELESARDEYERMADAKLVVPPDNSLSPYLTVQKTELEQYEVGFEKEVKDGRSFISKVMLDSRAAQAGLMAGDEIVSTEDRLSNPDILVAYEDVNAETRVKYDNKQRNTNHSPGASGALLPMFALILMRLSPYFLGLYT
;
A
#
# COMPACT_ATOMS: atom_id res chain seq x y z
N MET A 1 -46.43 13.30 24.62
CA MET A 1 -47.34 12.83 25.68
C MET A 1 -46.49 12.28 26.80
N ALA A 2 -46.77 12.66 28.05
CA ALA A 2 -46.01 12.27 29.25
C ALA A 2 -46.50 10.92 29.82
N GLY A 3 -45.64 10.23 30.61
CA GLY A 3 -45.94 8.93 31.24
C GLY A 3 -47.25 8.92 32.03
N PRO A 4 -48.01 7.79 32.06
CA PRO A 4 -47.60 6.47 32.57
C PRO A 4 -47.96 5.29 31.64
N GLU A 5 -48.20 5.52 30.35
CA GLU A 5 -48.61 4.46 29.41
C GLU A 5 -47.48 3.49 29.00
N ILE A 6 -46.21 3.80 29.32
CA ILE A 6 -45.06 2.98 28.96
C ILE A 6 -44.89 1.76 29.88
N VAL A 7 -45.39 1.81 31.12
CA VAL A 7 -45.35 0.65 32.04
C VAL A 7 -46.40 -0.42 31.65
N GLY A 8 -47.42 -0.03 30.89
CA GLY A 8 -48.45 -0.95 30.36
C GLY A 8 -47.96 -1.86 29.23
N LEU A 9 -46.86 -1.52 28.56
CA LEU A 9 -46.31 -2.32 27.45
C LEU A 9 -45.39 -3.46 27.92
N ALA A 10 -44.76 -3.34 29.09
CA ALA A 10 -43.89 -4.39 29.64
C ALA A 10 -44.67 -5.67 30.08
N LEU A 11 -45.97 -5.56 30.35
CA LEU A 11 -46.83 -6.67 30.77
C LEU A 11 -47.56 -7.39 29.61
N ALA A 12 -47.46 -6.88 28.37
CA ALA A 12 -48.10 -7.47 27.19
C ALA A 12 -47.11 -8.18 26.22
N VAL A 13 -45.82 -8.19 26.56
CA VAL A 13 -44.71 -8.58 25.65
C VAL A 13 -44.86 -9.99 25.06
N PRO A 14 -45.25 -11.06 25.78
CA PRO A 14 -45.38 -12.38 25.18
C PRO A 14 -46.46 -12.44 24.09
N SER A 15 -47.63 -11.86 24.35
CA SER A 15 -48.79 -11.88 23.43
C SER A 15 -48.56 -10.99 22.20
N PHE A 16 -47.85 -9.87 22.38
CA PHE A 16 -47.49 -8.98 21.28
C PHE A 16 -46.38 -9.56 20.41
N LEU A 17 -45.40 -10.25 21.01
CA LEU A 17 -44.33 -10.93 20.28
C LEU A 17 -44.85 -12.17 19.53
N GLU A 18 -45.78 -12.92 20.11
CA GLU A 18 -46.57 -13.93 19.39
C GLU A 18 -47.28 -13.30 18.19
N THR A 19 -47.87 -12.11 18.35
CA THR A 19 -48.52 -11.39 17.25
C THR A 19 -47.53 -10.99 16.15
N LEU A 20 -46.31 -10.58 16.51
CA LEU A 20 -45.24 -10.24 15.55
C LEU A 20 -44.72 -11.48 14.82
N ILE A 21 -44.49 -12.58 15.54
CA ILE A 21 -44.06 -13.85 14.95
C ILE A 21 -45.15 -14.41 14.03
N HIS A 22 -46.42 -14.40 14.48
CA HIS A 22 -47.55 -14.80 13.64
C HIS A 22 -47.72 -13.90 12.42
N THR A 23 -47.51 -12.59 12.57
CA THR A 23 -47.56 -11.65 11.43
C THR A 23 -46.42 -11.93 10.44
N GLY A 24 -45.21 -12.19 10.91
CA GLY A 24 -44.06 -12.57 10.06
C GLY A 24 -44.26 -13.91 9.36
N GLN A 25 -44.83 -14.90 10.05
CA GLN A 25 -45.20 -16.19 9.47
C GLN A 25 -46.32 -16.06 8.42
N ASP A 26 -47.38 -15.28 8.70
CA ASP A 26 -48.45 -14.98 7.74
C ASP A 26 -47.89 -14.25 6.50
N LEU A 27 -46.97 -13.30 6.70
CA LEU A 27 -46.28 -12.59 5.62
C LEU A 27 -45.48 -13.55 4.72
N SER A 28 -44.69 -14.44 5.34
CA SER A 28 -43.89 -15.43 4.64
C SER A 28 -44.76 -16.38 3.82
N VAL A 29 -45.88 -16.85 4.37
CA VAL A 29 -46.83 -17.73 3.68
C VAL A 29 -47.50 -17.01 2.50
N ARG A 30 -47.92 -15.75 2.67
CA ARG A 30 -48.57 -14.95 1.62
C ARG A 30 -47.62 -14.60 0.47
N ILE A 31 -46.39 -14.25 0.79
CA ILE A 31 -45.32 -14.00 -0.20
C ILE A 31 -45.02 -15.29 -0.97
N SER A 32 -44.89 -16.42 -0.28
CA SER A 32 -44.71 -17.75 -0.89
C SER A 32 -45.86 -18.14 -1.83
N ALA A 33 -47.10 -17.76 -1.49
CA ALA A 33 -48.28 -18.02 -2.31
C ALA A 33 -48.40 -17.10 -3.54
N ALA A 34 -47.79 -15.92 -3.53
CA ALA A 34 -47.95 -14.90 -4.56
C ALA A 34 -47.29 -15.22 -5.92
N ARG A 35 -46.47 -16.30 -6.02
CA ARG A 35 -45.76 -16.75 -7.25
C ARG A 35 -45.09 -15.60 -8.04
N ASN A 36 -44.55 -14.60 -7.36
CA ASN A 36 -43.84 -13.48 -7.99
C ASN A 36 -42.35 -13.53 -7.61
N PRO A 37 -41.43 -13.79 -8.57
CA PRO A 37 -40.00 -13.99 -8.29
C PRO A 37 -39.33 -12.78 -7.64
N ARG A 38 -39.84 -11.56 -7.86
CA ARG A 38 -39.28 -10.34 -7.28
C ARG A 38 -39.58 -10.18 -5.79
N LEU A 39 -40.60 -10.84 -5.25
CA LEU A 39 -40.89 -10.83 -3.81
C LEU A 39 -40.09 -11.90 -3.04
N MET A 40 -39.30 -12.74 -3.73
CA MET A 40 -38.54 -13.85 -3.16
C MET A 40 -37.11 -13.48 -2.74
N THR A 41 -36.72 -12.21 -2.88
CA THR A 41 -35.32 -11.74 -2.69
C THR A 41 -35.03 -11.23 -1.27
N GLY A 42 -36.05 -11.03 -0.43
CA GLY A 42 -35.91 -10.68 1.00
C GLY A 42 -36.13 -11.91 1.87
N ASP A 43 -35.14 -12.26 2.68
CA ASP A 43 -35.05 -13.54 3.41
C ASP A 43 -35.91 -13.54 4.69
N LEU A 44 -37.23 -13.37 4.53
CA LEU A 44 -38.23 -13.48 5.61
C LEU A 44 -38.30 -14.90 6.23
N SER A 45 -37.55 -15.86 5.67
CA SER A 45 -37.35 -17.21 6.20
C SER A 45 -36.68 -17.23 7.59
N ALA A 46 -36.01 -16.13 7.98
CA ALA A 46 -35.43 -15.98 9.31
C ALA A 46 -36.49 -16.06 10.42
N PHE A 47 -37.68 -15.49 10.21
CA PHE A 47 -38.79 -15.53 11.18
C PHE A 47 -39.45 -16.91 11.27
N THR A 48 -39.47 -17.68 10.18
CA THR A 48 -40.06 -19.02 10.18
C THR A 48 -39.12 -20.04 10.82
N THR A 49 -37.80 -19.91 10.61
CA THR A 49 -36.80 -20.90 11.02
C THR A 49 -36.18 -20.61 12.40
N ARG A 50 -36.15 -19.35 12.86
CA ARG A 50 -35.50 -18.92 14.12
C ARG A 50 -36.44 -18.35 15.17
N SER A 51 -37.75 -18.44 14.98
CA SER A 51 -38.77 -17.86 15.88
C SER A 51 -38.59 -18.22 17.36
N ALA A 52 -38.23 -19.46 17.68
CA ALA A 52 -37.97 -19.88 19.06
C ALA A 52 -36.70 -19.26 19.67
N GLN A 53 -35.64 -19.09 18.86
CA GLN A 53 -34.38 -18.47 19.29
C GLN A 53 -34.53 -16.96 19.49
N LEU A 54 -35.25 -16.31 18.57
CA LEU A 54 -35.60 -14.89 18.68
C LEU A 54 -36.47 -14.63 19.91
N LEU A 55 -37.47 -15.48 20.19
CA LEU A 55 -38.31 -15.36 21.38
C LEU A 55 -37.51 -15.52 22.68
N ALA A 56 -36.54 -16.44 22.72
CA ALA A 56 -35.65 -16.62 23.85
C ALA A 56 -34.75 -15.40 24.08
N GLN A 57 -34.09 -14.90 23.04
CA GLN A 57 -33.21 -13.72 23.12
C GLN A 57 -33.99 -12.44 23.45
N TRP A 58 -35.22 -12.32 22.95
CA TRP A 58 -36.11 -11.21 23.26
C TRP A 58 -36.59 -11.22 24.70
N THR A 59 -36.87 -12.40 25.25
CA THR A 59 -37.21 -12.57 26.67
C THR A 59 -36.06 -12.09 27.55
N VAL A 60 -34.84 -12.43 27.17
CA VAL A 60 -33.62 -11.97 27.86
C VAL A 60 -33.43 -10.45 27.70
N GLY A 61 -33.48 -9.91 26.48
CA GLY A 61 -33.35 -8.46 26.24
C GLY A 61 -34.38 -7.62 27.01
N ASN A 62 -35.63 -8.07 27.10
CA ASN A 62 -36.68 -7.38 27.86
C ASN A 62 -36.47 -7.47 29.39
N GLN A 63 -35.94 -8.58 29.90
CA GLN A 63 -35.53 -8.68 31.31
C GLN A 63 -34.38 -7.72 31.62
N LEU A 64 -33.45 -7.55 30.68
CA LEU A 64 -32.30 -6.64 30.78
C LEU A 64 -32.71 -5.17 30.70
N CYS A 65 -33.65 -4.79 29.83
CA CYS A 65 -34.21 -3.42 29.79
C CYS A 65 -34.83 -2.99 31.13
N ASN A 66 -35.40 -3.93 31.88
CA ASN A 66 -36.00 -3.68 33.19
C ASN A 66 -35.03 -3.84 34.38
N SER A 67 -33.75 -4.13 34.13
CA SER A 67 -32.73 -4.37 35.15
C SER A 67 -32.05 -3.06 35.58
N THR A 68 -31.93 -2.82 36.89
CA THR A 68 -31.17 -1.66 37.41
C THR A 68 -29.64 -1.84 37.40
N ARG A 69 -29.14 -2.95 36.83
CA ARG A 69 -27.72 -3.35 36.88
C ARG A 69 -26.92 -3.05 35.61
N ILE A 70 -27.55 -2.53 34.57
CA ILE A 70 -26.94 -2.31 33.25
C ILE A 70 -26.86 -0.81 33.00
N ASP A 71 -25.82 -0.39 32.28
CA ASP A 71 -25.61 1.01 31.91
C ASP A 71 -26.83 1.61 31.19
N ALA A 72 -27.19 2.84 31.56
CA ALA A 72 -28.37 3.52 31.06
C ALA A 72 -28.32 3.78 29.53
N ALA A 73 -27.13 3.90 28.94
CA ALA A 73 -26.95 4.03 27.50
C ALA A 73 -27.20 2.71 26.76
N ILE A 74 -26.87 1.57 27.38
CA ILE A 74 -27.17 0.23 26.86
C ILE A 74 -28.68 -0.05 26.96
N GLN A 75 -29.32 0.29 28.08
CA GLN A 75 -30.78 0.25 28.20
C GLN A 75 -31.45 1.11 27.11
N SER A 76 -30.97 2.34 26.94
CA SER A 76 -31.48 3.24 25.91
C SER A 76 -31.26 2.72 24.49
N ALA A 77 -30.18 1.96 24.24
CA ALA A 77 -29.91 1.33 22.95
C ALA A 77 -30.87 0.16 22.68
N LEU A 78 -31.06 -0.73 23.66
CA LEU A 78 -32.01 -1.83 23.56
C LEU A 78 -33.45 -1.33 23.37
N ASP A 79 -33.84 -0.27 24.07
CA ASP A 79 -35.17 0.36 23.92
C ASP A 79 -35.35 0.99 22.53
N ARG A 80 -34.31 1.62 21.97
CA ARG A 80 -34.35 2.15 20.59
C ARG A 80 -34.48 1.04 19.56
N ASP A 81 -33.68 -0.02 19.69
CA ASP A 81 -33.71 -1.17 18.79
C ASP A 81 -35.09 -1.84 18.83
N PHE A 82 -35.70 -1.94 20.02
CA PHE A 82 -37.06 -2.45 20.20
C PHE A 82 -38.10 -1.64 19.42
N ILE A 83 -38.04 -0.31 19.53
CA ILE A 83 -38.96 0.60 18.83
C ILE A 83 -38.77 0.52 17.32
N ASP A 84 -37.53 0.42 16.83
CA ASP A 84 -37.23 0.38 15.40
C ASP A 84 -37.68 -0.95 14.76
N ILE A 85 -37.47 -2.08 15.46
CA ILE A 85 -37.99 -3.40 15.04
C ILE A 85 -39.52 -3.36 14.93
N GLN A 86 -40.20 -2.79 15.93
CA GLN A 86 -41.65 -2.67 15.94
C GLN A 86 -42.17 -1.82 14.77
N THR A 87 -41.52 -0.68 14.50
CA THR A 87 -41.91 0.26 13.45
C THR A 87 -41.78 -0.39 12.07
N ARG A 88 -40.65 -1.04 11.79
CA ARG A 88 -40.36 -1.66 10.50
C ARG A 88 -41.28 -2.84 10.18
N ILE A 89 -41.67 -3.63 11.19
CA ILE A 89 -42.64 -4.72 10.99
C ILE A 89 -44.03 -4.17 10.62
N LEU A 90 -44.46 -3.07 11.25
CA LEU A 90 -45.73 -2.43 10.94
C LEU A 90 -45.72 -1.83 9.52
N GLU A 91 -44.62 -1.20 9.11
CA GLU A 91 -44.42 -0.70 7.76
C GLU A 91 -44.44 -1.82 6.71
N ALA A 92 -43.69 -2.91 6.95
CA ALA A 92 -43.68 -4.07 6.07
C ALA A 92 -45.09 -4.66 5.87
N LYS A 93 -45.89 -4.74 6.95
CA LYS A 93 -47.30 -5.18 6.88
C LYS A 93 -48.16 -4.25 6.01
N GLN A 94 -47.95 -2.93 6.12
CA GLN A 94 -48.66 -1.95 5.29
C GLN A 94 -48.26 -2.04 3.81
N TYR A 95 -46.97 -2.23 3.52
CA TYR A 95 -46.49 -2.37 2.15
C TYR A 95 -46.98 -3.66 1.50
N VAL A 96 -47.03 -4.77 2.23
CA VAL A 96 -47.62 -6.02 1.71
C VAL A 96 -49.10 -5.84 1.37
N ALA A 97 -49.88 -5.18 2.24
CA ALA A 97 -51.29 -4.87 1.93
C ALA A 97 -51.45 -3.97 0.69
N GLN A 98 -50.51 -3.06 0.45
CA GLN A 98 -50.47 -2.24 -0.76
C GLN A 98 -50.11 -3.07 -2.00
N VAL A 99 -49.09 -3.93 -1.91
CA VAL A 99 -48.68 -4.84 -2.99
C VAL A 99 -49.81 -5.80 -3.37
N GLU A 100 -50.54 -6.36 -2.39
CA GLU A 100 -51.72 -7.20 -2.61
C GLU A 100 -52.85 -6.42 -3.32
N LYS A 101 -53.06 -5.15 -2.96
CA LYS A 101 -54.07 -4.26 -3.55
C LYS A 101 -53.75 -3.90 -5.01
N TYR A 102 -52.48 -3.60 -5.32
CA TYR A 102 -52.05 -3.17 -6.66
C TYR A 102 -51.71 -4.33 -7.61
N GLY A 103 -51.35 -5.51 -7.08
CA GLY A 103 -51.06 -6.71 -7.88
C GLY A 103 -52.24 -7.26 -8.70
N ARG A 104 -53.49 -6.88 -8.36
CA ARG A 104 -54.68 -7.22 -9.17
C ARG A 104 -54.88 -6.31 -10.39
N LEU A 105 -54.23 -5.15 -10.44
CA LEU A 105 -54.29 -4.21 -11.56
C LEU A 105 -53.03 -4.41 -12.41
N ARG A 106 -53.12 -5.23 -13.48
CA ARG A 106 -52.01 -5.51 -14.43
C ARG A 106 -51.47 -4.24 -15.14
N ARG A 107 -50.72 -3.40 -14.44
CA ARG A 107 -49.93 -2.30 -15.01
C ARG A 107 -48.54 -2.29 -14.37
N PHE A 108 -47.56 -2.71 -15.16
CA PHE A 108 -46.18 -3.02 -14.80
C PHE A 108 -45.36 -1.89 -14.13
N TRP A 109 -45.90 -0.67 -14.01
CA TRP A 109 -45.14 0.51 -13.56
C TRP A 109 -45.59 1.10 -12.21
N VAL A 110 -46.77 0.74 -11.69
CA VAL A 110 -47.30 1.31 -10.42
C VAL A 110 -46.91 0.46 -9.20
N ALA A 111 -46.54 -0.82 -9.42
CA ALA A 111 -46.18 -1.77 -8.37
C ALA A 111 -44.70 -1.70 -7.92
N ASP A 112 -43.86 -0.92 -8.60
CA ASP A 112 -42.41 -0.93 -8.36
C ASP A 112 -42.03 -0.23 -7.04
N ARG A 113 -42.71 0.88 -6.72
CA ARG A 113 -42.45 1.66 -5.49
C ARG A 113 -42.82 0.92 -4.20
N PRO A 114 -44.00 0.28 -4.07
CA PRO A 114 -44.32 -0.50 -2.86
C PRO A 114 -43.47 -1.76 -2.71
N CYS A 115 -43.09 -2.42 -3.82
CA CYS A 115 -42.18 -3.58 -3.78
C CYS A 115 -40.78 -3.17 -3.30
N LYS A 116 -40.21 -2.10 -3.87
CA LYS A 116 -38.89 -1.60 -3.44
C LYS A 116 -38.89 -1.12 -1.99
N ALA A 117 -39.95 -0.44 -1.56
CA ALA A 117 -40.10 -0.01 -0.16
C ALA A 117 -40.23 -1.22 0.81
N LEU A 118 -40.90 -2.30 0.39
CA LEU A 118 -40.97 -3.54 1.15
C LEU A 118 -39.60 -4.23 1.24
N GLU A 119 -38.84 -4.30 0.15
CA GLU A 119 -37.47 -4.85 0.14
C GLU A 119 -36.51 -4.04 1.05
N GLU A 120 -36.59 -2.72 1.02
CA GLU A 120 -35.78 -1.84 1.87
C GLU A 120 -36.18 -1.98 3.36
N SER A 121 -37.48 -2.06 3.65
CA SER A 121 -38.00 -2.23 5.01
C SER A 121 -37.59 -3.59 5.60
N THR A 122 -37.71 -4.67 4.82
CA THR A 122 -37.31 -6.03 5.24
C THR A 122 -35.80 -6.18 5.43
N ARG A 123 -34.98 -5.61 4.53
CA ARG A 123 -33.51 -5.60 4.69
C ARG A 123 -33.07 -4.76 5.88
N GLY A 124 -33.74 -3.63 6.13
CA GLY A 124 -33.53 -2.80 7.31
C GLY A 124 -33.88 -3.55 8.60
N LEU A 125 -35.00 -4.28 8.61
CA LEU A 125 -35.45 -5.07 9.75
C LEU A 125 -34.44 -6.17 10.14
N GLU A 126 -33.90 -6.91 9.18
CA GLU A 126 -32.86 -7.93 9.46
C GLU A 126 -31.62 -7.32 10.10
N ARG A 127 -31.21 -6.12 9.66
CA ARG A 127 -30.05 -5.42 10.20
C ARG A 127 -30.27 -5.06 11.67
N VAL A 128 -31.42 -4.52 12.01
CA VAL A 128 -31.76 -4.13 13.39
C VAL A 128 -31.93 -5.37 14.28
N ILE A 129 -32.50 -6.46 13.76
CA ILE A 129 -32.59 -7.73 14.52
C ILE A 129 -31.20 -8.28 14.83
N ARG A 130 -30.27 -8.29 13.86
CA ARG A 130 -28.89 -8.73 14.11
C ARG A 130 -28.19 -7.83 15.13
N GLN A 131 -28.37 -6.52 15.02
CA GLN A 131 -27.82 -5.56 15.98
C GLN A 131 -28.37 -5.77 17.40
N PHE A 132 -29.68 -6.02 17.53
CA PHE A 132 -30.30 -6.37 18.80
C PHE A 132 -29.76 -7.70 19.34
N GLU A 133 -29.67 -8.74 18.51
CA GLU A 133 -29.08 -10.02 18.90
C GLU A 133 -27.63 -9.89 19.37
N ASP A 134 -26.82 -9.10 18.68
CA ASP A 134 -25.42 -8.89 19.01
C ASP A 134 -25.27 -8.08 20.30
N THR A 135 -26.15 -7.10 20.53
CA THR A 135 -26.21 -6.34 21.78
C THR A 135 -26.65 -7.25 22.95
N VAL A 136 -27.70 -8.06 22.77
CA VAL A 136 -28.14 -9.04 23.78
C VAL A 136 -27.07 -10.09 24.03
N LYS A 137 -26.38 -10.61 23.00
CA LYS A 137 -25.26 -11.56 23.16
C LYS A 137 -24.07 -10.91 23.85
N ALA A 138 -23.76 -9.64 23.57
CA ALA A 138 -22.69 -8.91 24.22
C ALA A 138 -22.98 -8.65 25.70
N VAL A 139 -24.24 -8.35 26.05
CA VAL A 139 -24.70 -8.18 27.42
C VAL A 139 -24.82 -9.53 28.15
N GLU A 140 -25.34 -10.58 27.51
CA GLU A 140 -25.30 -11.94 28.04
C GLU A 140 -23.85 -12.44 28.20
N ALA A 141 -22.92 -12.07 27.32
CA ALA A 141 -21.49 -12.37 27.44
C ALA A 141 -20.77 -11.46 28.45
N SER A 142 -21.43 -10.39 28.91
CA SER A 142 -21.02 -9.54 30.03
C SER A 142 -21.54 -10.13 31.36
N GLU A 143 -22.78 -10.61 31.40
CA GLU A 143 -23.41 -11.23 32.57
C GLU A 143 -23.04 -12.73 32.77
N ARG A 144 -22.63 -13.45 31.71
CA ARG A 144 -22.12 -14.84 31.77
C ARG A 144 -20.60 -14.94 31.95
N LEU A 145 -19.93 -13.90 32.44
CA LEU A 145 -18.53 -14.00 32.85
C LEU A 145 -18.42 -14.68 34.22
N PRO A 146 -17.44 -15.58 34.42
CA PRO A 146 -17.25 -16.24 35.70
C PRO A 146 -16.95 -15.19 36.76
N ALA A 147 -17.71 -15.21 37.86
CA ALA A 147 -17.56 -14.32 39.01
C ALA A 147 -16.12 -14.35 39.56
N ASN A 148 -15.19 -13.53 39.04
CA ASN A 148 -15.03 -12.15 39.46
C ASN A 148 -13.70 -11.50 39.04
N VAL A 149 -12.62 -12.14 38.56
CA VAL A 149 -11.22 -11.60 38.39
C VAL A 149 -10.63 -10.61 39.45
N PHE A 150 -11.41 -10.04 40.35
CA PHE A 150 -11.04 -9.09 41.38
C PHE A 150 -10.65 -9.84 42.64
N LEU A 151 -9.45 -9.58 43.13
CA LEU A 151 -8.87 -10.19 44.31
C LEU A 151 -9.09 -9.27 45.50
N SER A 152 -10.10 -9.60 46.31
CA SER A 152 -10.30 -8.95 47.60
C SER A 152 -9.19 -9.32 48.59
N ALA A 153 -9.04 -8.51 49.64
CA ALA A 153 -7.98 -8.69 50.64
C ALA A 153 -8.07 -10.02 51.41
N ASP A 154 -9.24 -10.66 51.47
CA ASP A 154 -9.42 -12.00 52.04
C ASP A 154 -8.99 -13.14 51.10
N VAL A 155 -8.89 -12.87 49.80
CA VAL A 155 -8.50 -13.84 48.76
C VAL A 155 -7.00 -13.84 48.52
N PHE A 156 -6.37 -12.67 48.44
CA PHE A 156 -4.94 -12.53 48.18
C PHE A 156 -4.25 -11.49 49.07
N GLN A 157 -3.14 -11.88 49.69
CA GLN A 157 -2.33 -11.00 50.55
C GLN A 157 -0.83 -11.16 50.27
N TRP A 158 -0.07 -10.07 50.33
CA TRP A 158 1.39 -10.11 50.28
C TRP A 158 1.96 -10.63 51.61
N VAL A 159 3.04 -11.42 51.55
CA VAL A 159 3.66 -12.06 52.72
C VAL A 159 5.14 -11.70 52.78
N GLY A 160 5.60 -11.17 53.92
CA GLY A 160 6.99 -10.76 54.11
C GLY A 160 7.36 -9.52 53.31
N ASN A 161 8.56 -8.96 53.51
CA ASN A 161 8.98 -7.68 52.91
C ASN A 161 9.90 -7.82 51.70
N ASP A 162 10.26 -9.04 51.32
CA ASP A 162 11.20 -9.28 50.22
C ASP A 162 10.54 -8.98 48.87
N VAL A 163 11.07 -7.98 48.16
CA VAL A 163 10.62 -7.57 46.83
C VAL A 163 11.79 -7.73 45.87
N SER A 164 11.59 -8.48 44.79
CA SER A 164 12.53 -8.54 43.67
C SER A 164 12.00 -7.68 42.54
N GLU A 165 12.58 -6.49 42.36
CA GLU A 165 12.24 -5.63 41.22
C GLU A 165 12.74 -6.25 39.92
N VAL A 166 11.89 -6.21 38.90
CA VAL A 166 12.17 -6.80 37.59
C VAL A 166 12.34 -5.70 36.54
N SER A 167 11.37 -4.80 36.48
CA SER A 167 11.38 -3.64 35.58
C SER A 167 10.54 -2.51 36.19
N ASP A 168 10.45 -1.37 35.51
CA ASP A 168 9.53 -0.26 35.86
C ASP A 168 8.13 -0.81 36.18
N ARG A 169 7.73 -0.70 37.45
CA ARG A 169 6.43 -1.13 38.01
C ARG A 169 6.09 -2.62 37.93
N VAL A 170 7.08 -3.47 37.69
CA VAL A 170 6.93 -4.93 37.72
C VAL A 170 7.86 -5.50 38.79
N CYS A 171 7.30 -6.24 39.74
CA CYS A 171 8.08 -6.92 40.76
C CYS A 171 7.57 -8.33 41.04
N ILE A 172 8.46 -9.18 41.56
CA ILE A 172 8.14 -10.52 42.04
C ILE A 172 8.25 -10.50 43.57
N ARG A 173 7.20 -10.96 44.24
CA ARG A 173 7.12 -11.02 45.71
C ARG A 173 6.37 -12.26 46.16
N LYS A 174 6.59 -12.65 47.42
CA LYS A 174 5.85 -13.73 48.06
C LYS A 174 4.44 -13.28 48.44
N GLY A 175 3.44 -14.04 48.00
CA GLY A 175 2.03 -13.83 48.32
C GLY A 175 1.36 -15.08 48.88
N CYS A 176 0.18 -14.90 49.45
CA CYS A 176 -0.73 -15.93 49.93
C CYS A 176 -2.04 -15.82 49.16
N LEU A 177 -2.35 -16.85 48.39
CA LEU A 177 -3.66 -17.04 47.77
C LEU A 177 -4.45 -18.04 48.61
N THR A 178 -5.49 -17.57 49.30
CA THR A 178 -6.23 -18.34 50.31
C THR A 178 -7.28 -19.28 49.69
N ARG A 179 -7.75 -18.97 48.48
CA ARG A 179 -8.74 -19.76 47.72
C ARG A 179 -8.31 -19.90 46.26
N GLY A 180 -8.62 -21.04 45.64
CA GLY A 180 -8.25 -21.30 44.26
C GLY A 180 -8.98 -20.33 43.33
N TYR A 181 -8.26 -19.78 42.36
CA TYR A 181 -8.78 -18.78 41.44
C TYR A 181 -8.30 -19.09 40.02
N HIS A 182 -9.25 -19.22 39.09
CA HIS A 182 -9.02 -19.73 37.74
C HIS A 182 -8.16 -21.01 37.72
N LYS A 183 -6.96 -20.97 37.11
CA LYS A 183 -6.03 -22.10 36.97
C LYS A 183 -5.10 -22.27 38.18
N THR A 184 -5.13 -21.32 39.12
CA THR A 184 -4.18 -21.25 40.24
C THR A 184 -4.80 -21.81 41.51
N LYS A 185 -4.17 -22.85 42.06
CA LYS A 185 -4.58 -23.46 43.34
C LYS A 185 -4.16 -22.57 44.52
N PRO A 186 -4.85 -22.64 45.67
CA PRO A 186 -4.43 -21.93 46.88
C PRO A 186 -2.97 -22.28 47.21
N LYS A 187 -2.15 -21.25 47.43
CA LYS A 187 -0.74 -21.43 47.77
C LYS A 187 -0.14 -20.21 48.44
N ILE A 188 0.94 -20.44 49.18
CA ILE A 188 1.90 -19.40 49.56
C ILE A 188 3.12 -19.59 48.66
N GLY A 189 3.46 -18.59 47.86
CA GLY A 189 4.48 -18.72 46.82
C GLY A 189 4.84 -17.39 46.19
N LEU A 190 5.64 -17.43 45.11
CA LEU A 190 5.99 -16.25 44.34
C LEU A 190 4.84 -15.86 43.41
N PHE A 191 4.61 -14.56 43.30
CA PHE A 191 3.67 -13.95 42.36
C PHE A 191 4.35 -12.74 41.74
N LEU A 192 4.01 -12.46 40.49
CA LEU A 192 4.43 -11.25 39.79
C LEU A 192 3.32 -10.20 39.90
N ARG A 193 3.70 -8.99 40.29
CA ARG A 193 2.83 -7.81 40.43
C ARG A 193 3.18 -6.81 39.35
N GLU A 194 2.16 -6.35 38.63
CA GLU A 194 2.26 -5.16 37.79
C GLU A 194 1.37 -4.04 38.33
N SER A 195 1.93 -2.84 38.47
CA SER A 195 1.25 -1.68 39.05
C SER A 195 0.80 -0.65 38.01
N ARG A 196 -0.46 -0.20 38.16
CA ARG A 196 -1.09 0.88 37.39
C ARG A 196 -1.64 1.96 38.34
N PRO A 197 -0.83 2.97 38.71
CA PRO A 197 -1.25 4.05 39.60
C PRO A 197 -2.23 4.99 38.93
N TYR A 198 -3.14 5.50 39.75
CA TYR A 198 -4.21 6.42 39.36
C TYR A 198 -4.35 7.64 40.29
N GLY A 199 -3.54 7.76 41.34
CA GLY A 199 -3.72 8.73 42.43
C GLY A 199 -3.93 10.21 42.09
N SER A 200 -3.51 10.67 40.90
CA SER A 200 -3.72 12.05 40.44
C SER A 200 -4.92 12.24 39.51
N PHE A 201 -5.70 11.19 39.24
CA PHE A 201 -6.78 11.20 38.25
C PHE A 201 -8.17 11.46 38.84
N SER A 202 -9.08 11.99 38.01
CA SER A 202 -10.49 12.19 38.40
C SER A 202 -11.21 10.86 38.62
N PRO A 203 -12.29 10.80 39.42
CA PRO A 203 -13.04 9.56 39.65
C PRO A 203 -13.51 8.87 38.36
N ALA A 204 -13.95 9.64 37.37
CA ALA A 204 -14.31 9.11 36.06
C ALA A 204 -13.12 8.44 35.35
N ARG A 205 -11.92 9.05 35.43
CA ARG A 205 -10.71 8.50 34.83
C ARG A 205 -10.18 7.27 35.57
N VAL A 206 -10.35 7.21 36.89
CA VAL A 206 -10.07 6.01 37.69
C VAL A 206 -10.99 4.87 37.26
N GLN A 207 -12.27 5.16 37.01
CA GLN A 207 -13.24 4.18 36.51
C GLN A 207 -12.85 3.67 35.11
N ASP A 208 -12.45 4.55 34.18
CA ASP A 208 -11.95 4.13 32.85
C ASP A 208 -10.77 3.15 32.98
N ILE A 209 -9.82 3.45 33.87
CA ILE A 209 -8.63 2.60 34.10
C ILE A 209 -9.04 1.26 34.67
N GLU A 210 -10.00 1.23 35.58
CA GLU A 210 -10.53 -0.01 36.15
C GLU A 210 -11.21 -0.87 35.08
N ASP A 211 -11.98 -0.25 34.18
CA ASP A 211 -12.70 -0.95 33.12
C ASP A 211 -11.73 -1.51 32.06
N ASP A 212 -10.65 -0.77 31.74
CA ASP A 212 -9.54 -1.28 30.93
C ASP A 212 -8.85 -2.49 31.59
N ILE A 213 -8.66 -2.47 32.91
CA ILE A 213 -8.05 -3.57 33.66
C ILE A 213 -8.97 -4.78 33.73
N LYS A 214 -10.29 -4.58 33.89
CA LYS A 214 -11.29 -5.66 33.80
C LYS A 214 -11.25 -6.32 32.43
N PHE A 215 -11.24 -5.51 31.36
CA PHE A 215 -11.14 -6.00 29.99
C PHE A 215 -9.85 -6.80 29.75
N LEU A 216 -8.71 -6.25 30.17
CA LEU A 216 -7.41 -6.92 30.04
C LEU A 216 -7.39 -8.23 30.83
N SER A 217 -7.86 -8.21 32.08
CA SER A 217 -7.88 -9.38 32.96
C SER A 217 -8.74 -10.51 32.40
N LYS A 218 -9.89 -10.16 31.81
CA LYS A 218 -10.77 -11.11 31.13
C LYS A 218 -10.06 -11.82 29.97
N ASN A 219 -9.29 -11.10 29.15
CA ASN A 219 -8.60 -11.70 28.02
C ASN A 219 -7.38 -12.53 28.47
N LEU A 220 -6.57 -12.02 29.40
CA LEU A 220 -5.37 -12.72 29.86
C LEU A 220 -5.66 -14.02 30.62
N THR A 221 -6.78 -14.12 31.34
CA THR A 221 -7.18 -15.39 31.99
C THR A 221 -7.46 -16.52 31.00
N THR A 222 -7.74 -16.20 29.73
CA THR A 222 -7.92 -17.18 28.65
C THR A 222 -6.62 -17.55 27.93
N ALA A 223 -5.50 -16.89 28.25
CA ALA A 223 -4.20 -17.20 27.68
C ALA A 223 -3.74 -18.62 28.06
N VAL A 224 -2.93 -19.25 27.19
CA VAL A 224 -2.35 -20.56 27.46
C VAL A 224 -0.95 -20.38 28.04
N GLU A 225 -0.69 -20.90 29.24
CA GLU A 225 0.60 -20.71 29.94
C GLU A 225 1.83 -21.23 29.15
N ALA A 226 1.62 -22.21 28.27
CA ALA A 226 2.68 -22.75 27.41
C ALA A 226 3.24 -21.69 26.42
N THR A 227 2.48 -20.64 26.11
CA THR A 227 2.82 -19.66 25.06
C THR A 227 3.49 -18.41 25.63
N GLY A 228 4.35 -18.50 26.65
CA GLY A 228 5.13 -17.35 27.14
C GLY A 228 4.33 -16.19 27.77
N ILE A 229 3.12 -16.47 28.27
CA ILE A 229 2.31 -15.53 29.08
C ILE A 229 2.04 -16.20 30.44
N LEU A 230 2.34 -15.51 31.54
CA LEU A 230 2.08 -16.04 32.88
C LEU A 230 0.57 -16.12 33.15
N ASP A 231 0.15 -17.12 33.93
CA ASP A 231 -1.23 -17.28 34.36
C ASP A 231 -1.68 -16.08 35.21
N LEU A 232 -2.63 -15.29 34.72
CA LEU A 232 -3.24 -14.23 35.51
C LEU A 232 -4.13 -14.84 36.60
N VAL A 233 -3.84 -14.52 37.86
CA VAL A 233 -4.67 -14.86 39.02
C VAL A 233 -5.85 -13.90 39.10
N GLY A 234 -5.61 -12.60 38.92
CA GLY A 234 -6.63 -11.57 38.95
C GLY A 234 -6.02 -10.17 39.12
N TYR A 235 -6.87 -9.19 39.36
CA TYR A 235 -6.47 -7.82 39.65
C TYR A 235 -7.02 -7.35 41.00
N ARG A 236 -6.43 -6.34 41.61
CA ARG A 236 -6.98 -5.70 42.82
C ARG A 236 -6.75 -4.20 42.82
N ASN A 237 -7.53 -3.50 43.64
CA ASN A 237 -7.36 -2.08 43.87
C ASN A 237 -6.68 -1.84 45.22
N ASN A 238 -5.50 -1.23 45.22
CA ASN A 238 -4.82 -0.80 46.44
C ASN A 238 -5.08 0.68 46.68
N LEU A 239 -6.01 0.95 47.60
CA LEU A 239 -6.43 2.30 47.94
C LEU A 239 -5.35 3.10 48.70
N GLU A 240 -4.36 2.44 49.31
CA GLU A 240 -3.29 3.12 50.06
C GLU A 240 -2.23 3.72 49.14
N THR A 241 -1.88 2.99 48.08
CA THR A 241 -0.90 3.41 47.05
C THR A 241 -1.57 3.98 45.80
N GLU A 242 -2.91 4.06 45.83
CA GLU A 242 -3.76 4.56 44.74
C GLU A 242 -3.38 3.94 43.39
N ASP A 243 -3.28 2.61 43.36
CA ASP A 243 -2.95 1.85 42.16
C ASP A 243 -3.72 0.53 42.02
N PHE A 244 -3.99 0.16 40.78
CA PHE A 244 -4.47 -1.16 40.46
C PHE A 244 -3.30 -2.12 40.23
N GLU A 245 -3.43 -3.34 40.73
CA GLU A 245 -2.40 -4.36 40.64
C GLU A 245 -2.90 -5.57 39.87
N LEU A 246 -2.17 -5.98 38.83
CA LEU A 246 -2.36 -7.27 38.16
C LEU A 246 -1.44 -8.30 38.83
N ILE A 247 -2.01 -9.46 39.20
CA ILE A 247 -1.31 -10.51 39.94
C ILE A 247 -1.21 -11.76 39.08
N PHE A 248 0.01 -12.14 38.74
CA PHE A 248 0.32 -13.32 37.94
C PHE A 248 0.96 -14.41 38.78
N ASP A 249 0.62 -15.65 38.48
CA ASP A 249 1.15 -16.82 39.15
C ASP A 249 2.56 -17.16 38.66
N VAL A 250 3.56 -17.13 39.56
CA VAL A 250 4.88 -17.72 39.28
C VAL A 250 4.88 -19.13 39.86
N LYS A 251 4.78 -20.14 38.99
CA LYS A 251 4.77 -21.56 39.41
C LYS A 251 6.05 -21.89 40.16
N SER A 252 5.97 -22.78 41.15
CA SER A 252 7.10 -23.13 42.04
C SER A 252 8.30 -23.74 41.31
N ASP A 253 8.07 -24.32 40.13
CA ASP A 253 9.05 -24.90 39.24
C ASP A 253 9.81 -23.88 38.38
N LEU A 254 9.29 -22.65 38.24
CA LEU A 254 9.93 -21.58 37.52
C LEU A 254 10.78 -20.74 38.48
N LYS A 255 12.07 -20.59 38.15
CA LYS A 255 12.99 -19.73 38.91
C LYS A 255 13.40 -18.53 38.07
N PRO A 256 13.04 -17.29 38.46
CA PRO A 256 13.43 -16.07 37.74
C PRO A 256 14.95 -15.92 37.61
N LYS A 257 15.41 -15.53 36.43
CA LYS A 257 16.81 -15.21 36.11
C LYS A 257 17.05 -13.72 35.84
N GLY A 258 15.96 -12.94 35.74
CA GLY A 258 15.99 -11.50 35.45
C GLY A 258 15.30 -11.18 34.13
N VAL A 259 15.33 -9.90 33.75
CA VAL A 259 14.88 -9.48 32.41
C VAL A 259 15.86 -9.91 31.34
N LEU A 260 15.36 -10.19 30.14
CA LEU A 260 16.12 -10.73 29.02
C LEU A 260 17.36 -9.88 28.69
N ARG A 261 17.22 -8.55 28.66
CA ARG A 261 18.33 -7.61 28.43
C ARG A 261 19.47 -7.78 29.43
N ALA A 262 19.16 -7.84 30.73
CA ALA A 262 20.15 -8.00 31.79
C ALA A 262 20.75 -9.41 31.80
N PHE A 263 19.93 -10.41 31.48
CA PHE A 263 20.37 -11.80 31.35
C PHE A 263 21.39 -11.95 30.21
N MET A 264 21.11 -11.42 29.01
CA MET A 264 22.06 -11.44 27.89
C MET A 264 23.36 -10.68 28.22
N ALA A 265 23.27 -9.56 28.95
CA ALA A 265 24.45 -8.76 29.32
C ALA A 265 25.36 -9.45 30.37
N SER A 266 24.81 -10.35 31.18
CA SER A 266 25.52 -10.98 32.33
C SER A 266 25.86 -12.45 32.12
N THR A 267 25.51 -13.04 30.97
CA THR A 267 25.73 -14.46 30.68
C THR A 267 26.53 -14.65 29.41
N GLU A 268 27.32 -15.73 29.35
CA GLU A 268 27.96 -16.16 28.12
C GLU A 268 26.93 -16.51 27.04
N ALA A 269 27.33 -16.39 25.79
CA ALA A 269 26.46 -16.68 24.65
C ALA A 269 25.96 -18.12 24.70
N LEU A 270 24.63 -18.25 24.75
CA LEU A 270 23.98 -19.55 24.61
C LEU A 270 24.19 -20.10 23.20
N SER A 271 24.02 -21.42 23.06
CA SER A 271 24.05 -22.07 21.75
C SER A 271 23.03 -21.43 20.78
N LEU A 272 23.32 -21.44 19.48
CA LEU A 272 22.38 -20.92 18.48
C LEU A 272 21.00 -21.59 18.60
N SER A 273 20.95 -22.90 18.80
CA SER A 273 19.69 -23.64 18.99
C SER A 273 18.90 -23.15 20.20
N SER A 274 19.55 -22.88 21.34
CA SER A 274 18.88 -22.30 22.51
C SER A 274 18.34 -20.89 22.26
N ARG A 275 19.06 -20.10 21.46
CA ARG A 275 18.65 -18.72 21.10
C ARG A 275 17.46 -18.72 20.13
N VAL A 276 17.47 -19.62 19.15
CA VAL A 276 16.33 -19.84 18.24
C VAL A 276 15.11 -20.31 19.00
N GLU A 277 15.27 -21.23 19.95
CA GLU A 277 14.17 -21.69 20.82
C GLU A 277 13.56 -20.53 21.61
N MET A 278 14.38 -19.62 22.15
CA MET A 278 13.88 -18.41 22.81
C MET A 278 13.15 -17.48 21.82
N CYS A 279 13.60 -17.35 20.57
CA CYS A 279 12.86 -16.59 19.55
C CYS A 279 11.48 -17.19 19.28
N ILE A 280 11.39 -18.52 19.16
CA ILE A 280 10.12 -19.24 18.95
C ILE A 280 9.18 -18.99 20.14
N GLN A 281 9.67 -19.11 21.37
CA GLN A 281 8.86 -18.82 22.56
C GLN A 281 8.34 -17.38 22.60
N LEU A 282 9.13 -16.40 22.12
CA LEU A 282 8.71 -15.00 22.08
C LEU A 282 7.65 -14.79 21.00
N ALA A 283 7.82 -15.43 19.84
CA ALA A 283 6.86 -15.40 18.75
C ALA A 283 5.53 -16.03 19.17
N ASP A 284 5.55 -17.16 19.87
CA ASP A 284 4.36 -17.81 20.43
C ASP A 284 3.64 -16.90 21.43
N ALA A 285 4.39 -16.15 22.26
CA ALA A 285 3.82 -15.18 23.16
C ALA A 285 3.13 -14.03 22.43
N VAL A 286 3.77 -13.44 21.43
CA VAL A 286 3.18 -12.38 20.61
C VAL A 286 1.96 -12.87 19.82
N PHE A 287 2.06 -14.06 19.22
CA PHE A 287 0.95 -14.71 18.53
C PHE A 287 -0.25 -14.93 19.46
N GLN A 288 -0.01 -15.38 20.69
CA GLN A 288 -1.07 -15.55 21.67
C GLN A 288 -1.71 -14.20 22.06
N VAL A 289 -0.93 -13.12 22.20
CA VAL A 289 -1.48 -11.76 22.41
C VAL A 289 -2.43 -11.38 21.28
N HIS A 290 -2.03 -11.61 20.02
CA HIS A 290 -2.84 -11.26 18.85
C HIS A 290 -4.10 -12.13 18.72
N LYS A 291 -4.01 -13.42 19.08
CA LYS A 291 -5.16 -14.32 19.17
C LYS A 291 -6.20 -13.88 20.20
N LEU A 292 -5.76 -13.17 21.25
CA LEU A 292 -6.66 -12.54 22.24
C LEU A 292 -7.22 -11.19 21.76
N HIS A 293 -6.97 -10.81 20.49
CA HIS A 293 -7.33 -9.51 19.90
C HIS A 293 -6.75 -8.32 20.68
N LEU A 294 -5.58 -8.52 21.28
CA LEU A 294 -4.82 -7.50 21.99
C LEU A 294 -3.63 -7.04 21.16
N VAL A 295 -3.13 -5.86 21.50
CA VAL A 295 -1.85 -5.33 21.01
C VAL A 295 -1.03 -4.93 22.23
N HIS A 296 0.20 -5.43 22.35
CA HIS A 296 1.03 -5.30 23.55
C HIS A 296 1.63 -3.89 23.69
N LYS A 297 2.05 -3.29 22.58
CA LYS A 297 2.60 -1.93 22.45
C LYS A 297 3.94 -1.64 23.12
N ASN A 298 4.47 -2.60 23.88
CA ASN A 298 5.66 -2.41 24.72
C ASN A 298 6.58 -3.64 24.74
N ILE A 299 6.62 -4.40 23.65
CA ILE A 299 7.50 -5.57 23.51
C ILE A 299 8.94 -5.06 23.38
N ASN A 300 9.82 -5.49 24.29
CA ASN A 300 11.26 -5.26 24.24
C ASN A 300 11.98 -6.23 25.20
N SER A 301 13.31 -6.32 25.11
CA SER A 301 14.12 -7.18 25.99
C SER A 301 14.14 -6.74 27.46
N GLY A 302 13.71 -5.51 27.78
CA GLY A 302 13.49 -5.02 29.13
C GLY A 302 12.14 -5.43 29.73
N ASN A 303 11.17 -5.80 28.89
CA ASN A 303 9.82 -6.24 29.29
C ASN A 303 9.58 -7.74 28.97
N THR A 304 10.67 -8.51 28.97
CA THR A 304 10.65 -9.96 28.81
C THR A 304 11.44 -10.57 29.96
N ILE A 305 10.86 -11.52 30.70
CA ILE A 305 11.52 -12.19 31.83
C ILE A 305 12.03 -13.56 31.39
N VAL A 306 13.26 -13.89 31.80
CA VAL A 306 13.83 -15.23 31.64
C VAL A 306 13.65 -16.01 32.95
N MET A 307 13.20 -17.25 32.86
CA MET A 307 13.06 -18.17 33.99
C MET A 307 13.66 -19.52 33.63
N SER A 308 14.26 -20.23 34.60
CA SER A 308 14.64 -21.64 34.41
C SER A 308 13.52 -22.56 34.89
N ASP A 309 13.11 -23.51 34.05
CA ASP A 309 12.10 -24.52 34.38
C ASP A 309 12.76 -25.77 34.96
N SER A 310 12.56 -25.99 36.26
CA SER A 310 13.12 -27.14 36.98
C SER A 310 12.47 -28.49 36.68
N ARG A 311 11.37 -28.54 35.90
CA ARG A 311 10.76 -29.80 35.42
C ARG A 311 11.39 -30.33 34.14
N ALA A 312 12.03 -29.46 33.36
CA ALA A 312 12.71 -29.84 32.13
C ALA A 312 14.06 -30.52 32.45
N ALA A 313 14.41 -31.56 31.69
CA ALA A 313 15.56 -32.43 31.95
C ALA A 313 16.90 -31.66 32.11
N ASP A 314 17.03 -30.49 31.49
CA ASP A 314 18.23 -29.63 31.50
C ASP A 314 18.02 -28.25 32.15
N SER A 315 16.99 -28.06 32.98
CA SER A 315 16.63 -26.73 33.51
C SER A 315 16.40 -25.68 32.40
N ALA A 316 15.64 -26.07 31.37
CA ALA A 316 15.41 -25.29 30.16
C ALA A 316 14.97 -23.85 30.47
N LEU A 317 15.47 -22.90 29.68
CA LEU A 317 15.11 -21.50 29.81
C LEU A 317 13.76 -21.26 29.13
N ARG A 318 12.87 -20.59 29.86
CA ARG A 318 11.58 -20.11 29.39
C ARG A 318 11.53 -18.59 29.45
N ILE A 319 10.87 -17.98 28.48
CA ILE A 319 10.66 -16.53 28.47
C ILE A 319 9.19 -16.16 28.60
N PHE A 320 8.94 -15.02 29.24
CA PHE A 320 7.60 -14.52 29.50
C PHE A 320 7.48 -13.03 29.21
N LEU A 321 6.46 -12.64 28.45
CA LEU A 321 6.11 -11.23 28.24
C LEU A 321 5.47 -10.65 29.51
N VAL A 322 5.89 -9.42 29.84
CA VAL A 322 5.40 -8.66 30.99
C VAL A 322 5.20 -7.18 30.63
N ASN A 323 4.71 -6.41 31.60
CA ASN A 323 4.43 -4.98 31.48
C ASN A 323 3.23 -4.71 30.55
N TRP A 324 2.09 -5.30 30.92
CA TRP A 324 0.83 -5.23 30.19
C TRP A 324 0.15 -3.85 30.28
N ARG A 325 0.84 -2.80 30.73
CA ARG A 325 0.27 -1.48 31.02
C ARG A 325 -0.28 -0.75 29.79
N LEU A 326 0.40 -0.87 28.66
CA LEU A 326 0.03 -0.14 27.44
C LEU A 326 -0.92 -0.94 26.53
N VAL A 327 -1.30 -2.14 26.95
CA VAL A 327 -2.11 -3.09 26.19
C VAL A 327 -3.52 -2.55 25.98
N ARG A 328 -4.05 -2.79 24.78
CA ARG A 328 -5.39 -2.36 24.37
C ARG A 328 -6.04 -3.36 23.43
N LYS A 329 -7.35 -3.23 23.25
CA LYS A 329 -8.09 -3.91 22.18
C LYS A 329 -7.61 -3.42 20.81
N ALA A 330 -7.43 -4.34 19.86
CA ALA A 330 -6.98 -4.02 18.50
C ALA A 330 -7.89 -3.03 17.76
N THR A 331 -9.17 -2.94 18.12
CA THR A 331 -10.19 -2.13 17.43
C THR A 331 -10.45 -0.75 18.04
N ASN A 332 -9.76 -0.36 19.12
CA ASN A 332 -10.00 0.93 19.77
C ASN A 332 -9.12 2.03 19.16
N ALA A 333 -9.59 3.28 19.14
CA ALA A 333 -8.78 4.43 18.69
C ALA A 333 -7.54 4.62 19.58
N THR A 334 -6.40 5.02 19.00
CA THR A 334 -5.19 5.34 19.80
C THR A 334 -5.20 6.78 20.29
N THR A 335 -4.68 7.02 21.49
CA THR A 335 -3.95 8.27 21.72
C THR A 335 -2.76 8.27 20.76
N MET A 336 -2.79 9.15 19.75
CA MET A 336 -1.76 9.31 18.73
C MET A 336 -0.42 9.81 19.30
N GLN A 337 -0.13 9.58 20.57
CA GLN A 337 1.10 9.97 21.23
C GLN A 337 2.21 8.98 20.87
N GLY A 338 3.33 9.49 20.37
CA GLY A 338 4.54 8.71 20.11
C GLY A 338 5.34 8.38 21.37
N GLU A 339 6.31 7.49 21.22
CA GLU A 339 7.27 7.17 22.28
C GLU A 339 8.39 8.23 22.30
N THR A 340 8.61 8.84 23.46
CA THR A 340 9.60 9.91 23.65
C THR A 340 10.90 9.40 24.28
N GLN A 341 10.88 8.20 24.86
CA GLN A 341 12.06 7.56 25.42
C GLN A 341 12.82 6.81 24.33
N TRP A 342 14.00 7.28 23.95
CA TRP A 342 14.78 6.71 22.84
C TRP A 342 15.02 5.20 23.00
N TRP A 343 15.27 4.72 24.23
CA TRP A 343 15.53 3.31 24.52
C TRP A 343 14.30 2.41 24.37
N ARG A 344 13.10 2.99 24.31
CA ARG A 344 11.86 2.29 23.94
C ARG A 344 11.54 2.47 22.46
N GLN A 345 11.85 3.65 21.92
CA GLN A 345 11.64 4.00 20.52
C GLN A 345 12.35 3.05 19.55
N ILE A 346 13.54 2.53 19.90
CA ILE A 346 14.26 1.58 19.03
C ILE A 346 13.49 0.26 18.76
N TYR A 347 12.57 -0.12 19.66
CA TYR A 347 11.71 -1.30 19.52
C TYR A 347 10.39 -0.97 18.82
N GLN A 348 10.11 0.30 18.55
CA GLN A 348 8.88 0.75 17.90
C GLN A 348 9.09 0.87 16.39
N HIS A 349 8.02 0.60 15.63
CA HIS A 349 8.02 0.82 14.19
C HIS A 349 8.23 2.31 13.85
N PRO A 350 8.95 2.66 12.76
CA PRO A 350 9.26 4.05 12.40
C PRO A 350 8.06 5.01 12.35
N THR A 351 6.90 4.54 11.90
CA THR A 351 5.64 5.34 11.85
C THR A 351 5.11 5.77 13.22
N ARG A 352 5.69 5.26 14.32
CA ARG A 352 5.35 5.59 15.72
C ARG A 352 6.41 6.44 16.42
N HIS A 353 7.46 6.87 15.72
CA HIS A 353 8.58 7.64 16.29
C HIS A 353 8.30 9.15 16.44
N LEU A 354 7.28 9.68 15.77
CA LEU A 354 6.88 11.08 15.92
C LEU A 354 6.13 11.32 17.24
N GLU A 355 6.31 12.49 17.88
CA GLU A 355 5.59 12.89 19.11
C GLU A 355 4.07 12.74 18.98
N LEU A 356 3.55 13.04 17.78
CA LEU A 356 2.24 12.62 17.30
C LEU A 356 2.44 11.53 16.24
N ALA A 357 2.18 10.29 16.60
CA ALA A 357 2.32 9.13 15.74
C ALA A 357 1.44 9.25 14.49
N GLU A 358 1.93 8.78 13.34
CA GLU A 358 1.31 8.97 12.03
C GLU A 358 0.08 8.07 11.82
N VAL A 359 0.07 6.90 12.47
CA VAL A 359 -0.94 5.85 12.29
C VAL A 359 -1.35 5.25 13.63
N GLU A 360 -2.56 4.72 13.70
CA GLU A 360 -3.02 3.95 14.86
C GLU A 360 -2.16 2.71 15.10
N TYR A 361 -2.06 2.27 16.36
CA TYR A 361 -1.21 1.15 16.72
C TYR A 361 -1.82 -0.20 16.29
N SER A 362 -1.26 -0.86 15.27
CA SER A 362 -1.70 -2.17 14.79
C SER A 362 -0.86 -3.34 15.34
N MET A 363 -1.31 -4.58 15.10
CA MET A 363 -0.54 -5.80 15.40
C MET A 363 0.82 -5.83 14.68
N GLY A 364 0.93 -5.21 13.50
CA GLY A 364 2.19 -5.12 12.74
C GLY A 364 3.30 -4.40 13.51
N HIS A 365 2.96 -3.46 14.38
CA HIS A 365 3.94 -2.80 15.24
C HIS A 365 4.50 -3.72 16.34
N ASP A 366 3.69 -4.63 16.89
CA ASP A 366 4.18 -5.66 17.82
C ASP A 366 5.12 -6.65 17.10
N ILE A 367 4.81 -7.00 15.84
CA ILE A 367 5.66 -7.86 14.99
C ILE A 367 7.01 -7.17 14.70
N TYR A 368 7.02 -5.86 14.49
CA TYR A 368 8.26 -5.10 14.38
C TYR A 368 9.11 -5.21 15.67
N SER A 369 8.50 -4.97 16.83
CA SER A 369 9.17 -5.10 18.13
C SER A 369 9.72 -6.50 18.37
N LEU A 370 8.95 -7.53 17.98
CA LEU A 370 9.38 -8.93 18.02
C LEU A 370 10.65 -9.15 17.18
N GLY A 371 10.69 -8.63 15.96
CA GLY A 371 11.87 -8.71 15.09
C GLY A 371 13.11 -8.12 15.76
N VAL A 372 12.99 -6.93 16.34
CA VAL A 372 14.11 -6.27 17.05
C VAL A 372 14.63 -7.17 18.20
N CYS A 373 13.75 -7.75 19.01
CA CYS A 373 14.13 -8.67 20.08
C CYS A 373 14.75 -9.98 19.59
N MET A 374 14.28 -10.53 18.46
CA MET A 374 14.88 -11.72 17.86
C MET A 374 16.33 -11.46 17.44
N ILE A 375 16.65 -10.27 16.95
CA ILE A 375 18.05 -9.91 16.65
C ILE A 375 18.90 -9.86 17.92
N GLU A 376 18.40 -9.25 18.99
CA GLU A 376 19.13 -9.26 20.27
C GLU A 376 19.42 -10.69 20.75
N LEU A 377 18.43 -11.58 20.64
CA LEU A 377 18.54 -13.00 20.98
C LEU A 377 19.53 -13.73 20.07
N LEU A 378 19.43 -13.59 18.74
CA LEU A 378 20.27 -14.28 17.76
C LEU A 378 21.72 -13.76 17.73
N LEU A 379 21.94 -12.51 18.11
CA LEU A 379 23.29 -11.97 18.33
C LEU A 379 23.80 -12.26 19.75
N TRP A 380 22.90 -12.60 20.67
CA TRP A 380 23.12 -12.66 22.12
C TRP A 380 23.69 -11.36 22.68
N LYS A 381 23.21 -10.22 22.17
CA LYS A 381 23.71 -8.90 22.54
C LYS A 381 22.56 -7.90 22.58
N PRO A 382 22.30 -7.28 23.74
CA PRO A 382 21.25 -6.28 23.84
C PRO A 382 21.65 -4.99 23.11
N LEU A 383 20.69 -4.34 22.47
CA LEU A 383 20.84 -3.04 21.81
C LEU A 383 20.88 -1.90 22.84
N VAL A 384 20.14 -2.05 23.94
CA VAL A 384 20.16 -1.14 25.09
C VAL A 384 20.88 -1.84 26.24
N ILE A 385 21.82 -1.16 26.89
CA ILE A 385 22.47 -1.63 28.10
C ILE A 385 21.95 -0.79 29.28
N GLN A 386 21.48 -1.47 30.32
CA GLN A 386 21.05 -0.83 31.57
C GLN A 386 21.27 -1.83 32.71
N PRO A 387 22.39 -1.73 33.45
CA PRO A 387 22.80 -2.74 34.44
C PRO A 387 21.86 -2.80 35.66
N SER A 388 21.41 -1.65 36.15
CA SER A 388 20.39 -1.51 37.20
C SER A 388 19.19 -0.69 36.72
N ILE A 389 18.02 -0.83 37.37
CA ILE A 389 16.83 0.01 37.10
C ILE A 389 17.14 1.50 37.31
N ASP A 390 18.04 1.81 38.25
CA ASP A 390 18.45 3.19 38.58
C ASP A 390 19.48 3.78 37.60
N ASP A 391 20.14 2.94 36.79
CA ASP A 391 21.14 3.42 35.83
C ASP A 391 20.47 4.01 34.59
N PRO A 392 21.02 5.09 33.99
CA PRO A 392 20.54 5.56 32.71
C PRO A 392 20.80 4.50 31.63
N PRO A 393 19.82 4.19 30.77
CA PRO A 393 20.05 3.30 29.64
C PRO A 393 21.08 3.92 28.69
N VAL A 394 21.95 3.08 28.13
CA VAL A 394 22.96 3.47 27.13
C VAL A 394 22.90 2.54 25.91
N VAL A 395 23.28 3.05 24.74
CA VAL A 395 23.31 2.25 23.50
C VAL A 395 24.50 1.30 23.55
N SER A 396 24.33 0.07 23.04
CA SER A 396 25.43 -0.90 23.02
C SER A 396 26.60 -0.42 22.14
N SER A 397 27.82 -0.66 22.60
CA SER A 397 29.05 -0.27 21.88
C SER A 397 29.18 -0.92 20.50
N ILE A 398 28.60 -2.11 20.34
CA ILE A 398 28.59 -2.83 19.06
C ILE A 398 27.66 -2.15 18.08
N PHE A 399 26.47 -1.76 18.52
CA PHE A 399 25.56 -1.00 17.67
C PHE A 399 26.18 0.34 17.25
N ILE A 400 26.83 1.05 18.17
CA ILE A 400 27.59 2.28 17.86
C ILE A 400 28.67 1.98 16.80
N SER A 401 29.42 0.88 16.94
CA SER A 401 30.49 0.52 16.01
C SER A 401 29.99 0.10 14.63
N GLU A 402 28.87 -0.63 14.52
CA GLU A 402 28.30 -1.06 13.24
C GLU A 402 27.61 0.11 12.53
N ALA A 403 26.92 0.98 13.27
CA ALA A 403 26.36 2.22 12.72
C ALA A 403 27.48 3.12 12.16
N ALA A 404 28.60 3.25 12.87
CA ALA A 404 29.76 4.01 12.39
C ALA A 404 30.37 3.43 11.11
N LYS A 405 30.47 2.10 10.97
CA LYS A 405 30.93 1.45 9.73
C LYS A 405 30.01 1.71 8.53
N LEU A 406 28.73 1.91 8.79
CA LEU A 406 27.72 2.25 7.78
C LEU A 406 27.63 3.76 7.50
N GLY A 407 28.55 4.56 8.05
CA GLY A 407 28.62 6.00 7.82
C GLY A 407 27.69 6.85 8.70
N PHE A 408 27.14 6.29 9.79
CA PHE A 408 26.26 7.00 10.71
C PHE A 408 27.02 7.50 11.96
N GLU A 409 26.83 8.78 12.31
CA GLU A 409 27.27 9.32 13.60
C GLU A 409 26.23 8.99 14.69
N VAL A 410 26.64 8.22 15.70
CA VAL A 410 25.81 7.91 16.88
C VAL A 410 26.36 8.71 18.07
N ASP A 411 25.65 9.76 18.49
CA ASP A 411 26.01 10.51 19.70
C ASP A 411 25.67 9.66 20.94
N ALA A 412 26.70 9.21 21.64
CA ALA A 412 26.61 8.33 22.80
C ALA A 412 26.43 9.08 24.13
N THR A 413 26.25 10.41 24.12
CA THR A 413 26.18 11.19 25.35
C THR A 413 24.76 11.21 25.96
N PRO A 414 24.58 10.81 27.24
CA PRO A 414 23.30 10.95 27.91
C PRO A 414 23.12 12.42 28.29
N ARG A 415 22.35 13.17 27.49
CA ARG A 415 21.83 14.49 27.90
C ARG A 415 20.34 14.39 28.20
N ASP A 416 20.03 14.54 29.49
CA ASP A 416 18.75 14.93 30.10
C ASP A 416 17.48 14.70 29.28
N ASN A 417 16.85 13.52 29.42
CA ASN A 417 15.41 13.18 29.30
C ASN A 417 14.47 13.92 28.30
N CYS A 418 15.00 14.67 27.35
CA CYS A 418 14.35 15.44 26.29
C CYS A 418 15.42 15.72 25.23
N TYR A 419 15.27 15.21 24.01
CA TYR A 419 15.88 15.91 22.87
C TYR A 419 15.14 17.25 22.74
N PRO A 420 15.79 18.42 22.88
CA PRO A 420 15.09 19.67 22.70
C PRO A 420 14.78 19.85 21.22
N ILE A 421 13.50 19.71 20.87
CA ILE A 421 12.91 20.43 19.75
C ILE A 421 12.99 21.91 20.11
N LYS A 422 14.02 22.60 19.63
CA LYS A 422 13.96 24.04 19.34
C LYS A 422 15.14 24.46 18.46
N GLY A 423 14.83 24.84 17.22
CA GLY A 423 15.69 25.65 16.36
C GLY A 423 16.20 24.94 15.11
N ARG A 424 15.63 25.31 13.95
CA ARG A 424 16.13 25.18 12.57
C ARG A 424 17.35 24.25 12.36
N ALA A 425 17.12 22.94 12.29
CA ALA A 425 17.98 21.98 11.60
C ALA A 425 17.18 20.69 11.35
N SER A 426 16.25 20.72 10.39
CA SER A 426 15.31 19.63 10.11
C SER A 426 15.82 18.60 9.09
N THR A 427 17.13 18.37 8.96
CA THR A 427 17.66 17.59 7.83
C THR A 427 18.55 16.39 8.20
N ILE A 428 18.96 16.20 9.47
CA ILE A 428 19.99 15.16 9.76
C ILE A 428 19.51 14.04 10.72
N THR A 429 18.43 14.21 11.49
CA THR A 429 17.98 13.17 12.45
C THR A 429 16.94 12.18 11.91
N LYS A 430 16.44 12.35 10.68
CA LYS A 430 15.50 11.37 10.07
C LYS A 430 16.19 10.19 9.39
N ASN A 431 17.47 10.28 9.02
CA ASN A 431 18.13 9.23 8.22
C ASN A 431 18.88 8.16 9.03
N THR A 432 19.14 8.38 10.32
CA THR A 432 19.94 7.44 11.14
C THR A 432 19.13 6.27 11.68
N PHE A 433 17.81 6.42 11.86
CA PHE A 433 16.94 5.40 12.48
C PHE A 433 16.05 4.62 11.49
N PHE A 434 15.94 5.08 10.24
CA PHE A 434 15.19 4.39 9.17
C PHE A 434 15.95 3.18 8.55
N SER A 435 17.23 2.99 8.86
CA SER A 435 18.07 1.94 8.28
C SER A 435 18.03 0.61 9.05
N VAL A 436 17.60 0.62 10.32
CA VAL A 436 17.54 -0.59 11.16
C VAL A 436 16.51 -1.60 10.63
N PRO A 437 15.22 -1.26 10.34
CA PRO A 437 14.23 -2.21 9.82
C PRO A 437 14.67 -2.97 8.56
N ARG A 438 15.33 -2.27 7.63
CA ARG A 438 15.71 -2.79 6.31
C ARG A 438 16.86 -3.79 6.41
N CYS A 439 17.80 -3.56 7.33
CA CYS A 439 18.82 -4.55 7.69
C CYS A 439 18.22 -5.79 8.37
N LEU A 440 17.18 -5.63 9.19
CA LEU A 440 16.60 -6.73 9.98
C LEU A 440 15.74 -7.70 9.15
N VAL A 441 15.03 -7.22 8.11
CA VAL A 441 14.28 -8.10 7.17
C VAL A 441 15.22 -8.91 6.28
N ILE A 442 16.35 -8.32 5.87
CA ILE A 442 17.39 -8.99 5.06
C ILE A 442 18.15 -10.05 5.86
N MET A 443 18.29 -9.88 7.19
CA MET A 443 19.03 -10.78 8.06
C MET A 443 18.21 -11.97 8.62
N ALA A 444 16.88 -11.96 8.49
CA ALA A 444 15.98 -12.94 9.12
C ALA A 444 15.40 -14.00 8.15
N GLN A 445 15.59 -13.85 6.85
CA GLN A 445 15.29 -14.90 5.86
C GLN A 445 16.59 -15.64 5.54
N ASP A 446 16.51 -16.92 5.17
CA ASP A 446 17.60 -17.52 4.38
C ASP A 446 17.86 -16.55 3.21
N PRO A 447 19.13 -16.23 2.91
CA PRO A 447 19.44 -15.26 1.87
C PRO A 447 18.67 -15.65 0.60
N PRO A 448 17.91 -14.71 0.00
CA PRO A 448 17.13 -15.03 -1.19
C PRO A 448 18.03 -15.67 -2.24
N PRO A 449 17.54 -16.69 -2.97
CA PRO A 449 18.35 -17.41 -3.94
C PRO A 449 19.04 -16.43 -4.89
N SER A 450 20.31 -16.70 -5.20
CA SER A 450 21.07 -15.81 -6.06
C SER A 450 20.69 -15.97 -7.53
N LEU A 451 20.58 -14.84 -8.20
CA LEU A 451 20.37 -14.72 -9.63
C LEU A 451 21.57 -13.97 -10.21
N ASN A 452 22.52 -14.69 -10.81
CA ASN A 452 23.74 -14.07 -11.32
C ASN A 452 23.60 -13.85 -12.83
N ILE A 453 23.52 -12.59 -13.24
CA ILE A 453 23.34 -12.16 -14.62
C ILE A 453 24.65 -11.54 -15.10
N THR A 454 25.23 -12.12 -16.15
CA THR A 454 26.40 -11.58 -16.84
C THR A 454 26.06 -11.30 -18.29
N ILE A 455 26.30 -10.08 -18.74
CA ILE A 455 26.06 -9.65 -20.12
C ILE A 455 27.39 -9.42 -20.81
N THR A 456 27.56 -10.04 -21.98
CA THR A 456 28.73 -9.90 -22.83
C THR A 456 28.32 -9.30 -24.17
N PRO A 457 28.57 -8.01 -24.43
CA PRO A 457 28.30 -7.44 -25.74
C PRO A 457 29.28 -7.99 -26.78
N LYS A 458 28.76 -8.44 -27.92
CA LYS A 458 29.55 -8.97 -29.04
C LYS A 458 29.72 -7.92 -30.12
N TYR A 459 30.95 -7.79 -30.61
CA TYR A 459 31.34 -6.78 -31.60
C TYR A 459 32.04 -7.42 -32.80
N GLU A 460 31.82 -6.83 -33.97
CA GLU A 460 32.67 -7.01 -35.15
C GLU A 460 33.34 -5.66 -35.45
N GLY A 461 34.62 -5.53 -35.13
CA GLY A 461 35.28 -4.23 -35.11
C GLY A 461 34.63 -3.30 -34.07
N ARG A 462 34.08 -2.16 -34.50
CA ARG A 462 33.28 -1.25 -33.64
C ARG A 462 31.78 -1.41 -33.81
N THR A 463 31.33 -2.37 -34.63
CA THR A 463 29.90 -2.58 -34.87
C THR A 463 29.36 -3.61 -33.88
N PRO A 464 28.41 -3.24 -32.99
CA PRO A 464 27.81 -4.21 -32.09
C PRO A 464 26.95 -5.21 -32.87
N LYS A 465 26.90 -6.46 -32.40
CA LYS A 465 26.19 -7.59 -33.03
C LYS A 465 25.07 -8.13 -32.18
N SER A 466 25.33 -8.42 -30.92
CA SER A 466 24.36 -8.99 -29.99
C SER A 466 24.79 -8.74 -28.54
N LEU A 467 23.89 -9.04 -27.61
CA LEU A 467 24.19 -9.15 -26.19
C LEU A 467 24.04 -10.61 -25.79
N ASP A 468 25.16 -11.28 -25.51
CA ASP A 468 25.12 -12.64 -24.96
C ASP A 468 24.82 -12.55 -23.46
N VAL A 469 23.80 -13.28 -23.02
CA VAL A 469 23.38 -13.32 -21.62
C VAL A 469 23.72 -14.68 -21.04
N HIS A 470 24.38 -14.66 -19.89
CA HIS A 470 24.64 -15.82 -19.06
C HIS A 470 23.96 -15.62 -17.71
N LEU A 471 22.94 -16.43 -17.44
CA LEU A 471 22.14 -16.39 -16.23
C LEU A 471 22.39 -17.65 -15.40
N LEU A 472 22.78 -17.49 -14.15
CA LEU A 472 22.92 -18.59 -13.19
C LEU A 472 21.86 -18.45 -12.09
N ILE A 473 20.95 -19.42 -12.04
CA ILE A 473 19.86 -19.51 -11.06
C ILE A 473 20.28 -20.50 -9.97
N GLU A 474 20.32 -20.04 -8.73
CA GLU A 474 20.65 -20.89 -7.58
C GLU A 474 19.52 -21.85 -7.26
N LYS A 475 19.80 -23.15 -7.40
CA LYS A 475 18.96 -24.29 -6.97
C LYS A 475 17.45 -24.06 -7.14
N PRO A 476 16.94 -23.93 -8.38
CA PRO A 476 15.53 -23.66 -8.60
C PRO A 476 14.61 -24.86 -8.25
N ASP A 477 15.17 -26.07 -8.11
CA ASP A 477 14.48 -27.29 -7.63
C ASP A 477 13.17 -27.64 -8.37
N LEU A 478 13.15 -27.42 -9.68
CA LEU A 478 11.98 -27.61 -10.54
C LEU A 478 11.76 -29.08 -10.91
N THR A 479 10.49 -29.46 -11.04
CA THR A 479 10.06 -30.74 -11.61
C THR A 479 9.63 -30.57 -13.07
N VAL A 480 9.39 -31.69 -13.77
CA VAL A 480 8.90 -31.72 -15.15
C VAL A 480 7.66 -30.81 -15.32
N ASP A 481 7.58 -30.12 -16.45
CA ASP A 481 6.50 -29.20 -16.86
C ASP A 481 6.37 -27.95 -15.96
N MET A 482 7.43 -27.61 -15.21
CA MET A 482 7.50 -26.32 -14.49
C MET A 482 8.31 -25.30 -15.29
N THR A 483 7.86 -24.05 -15.28
CA THR A 483 8.56 -22.90 -15.88
C THR A 483 9.90 -22.65 -15.21
N LEU A 484 10.98 -22.69 -15.98
CA LEU A 484 12.32 -22.28 -15.53
C LEU A 484 12.50 -20.77 -15.63
N VAL A 485 12.11 -20.21 -16.76
CA VAL A 485 12.17 -18.79 -17.05
C VAL A 485 10.99 -18.39 -17.94
N SER A 486 10.52 -17.16 -17.79
CA SER A 486 9.49 -16.56 -18.63
C SER A 486 9.92 -15.18 -19.14
N MET A 487 9.15 -14.68 -20.12
CA MET A 487 9.27 -13.35 -20.67
C MET A 487 7.89 -12.88 -21.16
N THR A 488 7.53 -11.64 -20.89
CA THR A 488 6.34 -11.00 -21.47
C THR A 488 6.35 -11.11 -23.00
N ASP A 489 5.20 -11.44 -23.58
CA ASP A 489 5.04 -11.40 -25.03
C ASP A 489 4.97 -9.95 -25.50
N VAL A 490 6.02 -9.55 -26.22
CA VAL A 490 6.23 -8.20 -26.75
C VAL A 490 6.02 -8.16 -28.27
N SER A 491 5.33 -9.16 -28.83
CA SER A 491 5.13 -9.28 -30.28
C SER A 491 4.29 -8.15 -30.89
N GLU A 492 3.40 -7.54 -30.10
CA GLU A 492 2.63 -6.37 -30.54
C GLU A 492 3.40 -5.05 -30.34
N LEU A 493 4.32 -5.03 -29.36
CA LEU A 493 5.15 -3.88 -28.97
C LEU A 493 6.32 -3.65 -29.92
N PHE A 494 6.97 -4.73 -30.39
CA PHE A 494 8.27 -4.67 -31.07
C PHE A 494 8.18 -5.10 -32.54
N PRO A 495 8.88 -4.41 -33.46
CA PRO A 495 8.95 -4.81 -34.86
C PRO A 495 9.50 -6.23 -35.09
N VAL A 496 10.36 -6.69 -34.18
CA VAL A 496 10.97 -8.03 -34.21
C VAL A 496 10.94 -8.61 -32.79
N PRO A 497 10.00 -9.51 -32.47
CA PRO A 497 9.95 -10.14 -31.15
C PRO A 497 11.19 -11.04 -30.92
N PRO A 498 11.85 -10.96 -29.76
CA PRO A 498 13.01 -11.80 -29.45
C PRO A 498 12.57 -13.21 -29.05
N TYR A 499 13.43 -14.21 -29.24
CA TYR A 499 13.28 -15.59 -28.72
C TYR A 499 11.96 -16.31 -29.09
N THR A 500 11.56 -16.29 -30.36
CA THR A 500 10.31 -16.94 -30.82
C THR A 500 10.41 -18.46 -31.04
N SER A 501 11.57 -19.07 -30.82
CA SER A 501 11.79 -20.52 -30.95
C SER A 501 12.29 -21.13 -29.64
N ALA A 502 11.91 -22.38 -29.37
CA ALA A 502 12.38 -23.11 -28.19
C ALA A 502 13.91 -23.19 -28.11
N ASP A 503 14.59 -23.36 -29.25
CA ASP A 503 16.05 -23.43 -29.34
C ASP A 503 16.76 -22.09 -29.09
N ALA A 504 16.02 -20.98 -28.90
CA ALA A 504 16.62 -19.67 -28.66
C ALA A 504 17.24 -19.56 -27.25
N ILE A 505 16.76 -20.39 -26.31
CA ILE A 505 17.21 -20.41 -24.92
C ILE A 505 17.79 -21.79 -24.62
N HIS A 506 19.01 -21.82 -24.09
CA HIS A 506 19.67 -23.06 -23.67
C HIS A 506 19.80 -23.11 -22.15
N ALA A 507 19.48 -24.25 -21.54
CA ALA A 507 19.64 -24.47 -20.10
C ALA A 507 20.44 -25.74 -19.81
N SER A 508 21.25 -25.71 -18.76
CA SER A 508 22.03 -26.85 -18.28
C SER A 508 22.18 -26.83 -16.76
N ASP A 509 22.36 -28.00 -16.16
CA ASP A 509 22.68 -28.15 -14.74
C ASP A 509 23.84 -29.13 -14.54
N SER A 510 24.08 -29.57 -13.30
CA SER A 510 25.15 -30.52 -12.98
C SER A 510 25.00 -31.90 -13.63
N GLU A 511 23.80 -32.27 -14.10
CA GLU A 511 23.51 -33.53 -14.79
C GLU A 511 23.54 -33.38 -16.33
N GLY A 512 23.85 -32.18 -16.84
CA GLY A 512 24.00 -31.88 -18.27
C GLY A 512 22.89 -30.99 -18.81
N ASP A 513 22.60 -31.10 -20.11
CA ASP A 513 21.62 -30.24 -20.79
C ASP A 513 20.19 -30.49 -20.27
N ILE A 514 19.41 -29.41 -20.19
CA ILE A 514 17.99 -29.43 -19.84
C ILE A 514 17.23 -29.03 -21.11
N PRO A 515 16.57 -29.96 -21.81
CA PRO A 515 15.71 -29.61 -22.94
C PRO A 515 14.51 -28.79 -22.43
N LEU A 516 14.19 -27.71 -23.14
CA LEU A 516 13.12 -26.78 -22.81
C LEU A 516 11.97 -26.90 -23.82
N VAL A 517 10.74 -26.78 -23.33
CA VAL A 517 9.54 -26.62 -24.15
C VAL A 517 9.10 -25.16 -24.06
N LEU A 518 8.87 -24.53 -25.21
CA LEU A 518 8.32 -23.18 -25.28
C LEU A 518 6.78 -23.28 -25.31
N GLU A 519 6.14 -22.69 -24.33
CA GLU A 519 4.69 -22.51 -24.27
C GLU A 519 4.33 -21.02 -24.30
N ASN A 520 3.34 -20.64 -25.10
CA ASN A 520 2.76 -19.31 -25.06
C ASN A 520 1.55 -19.38 -24.12
N GLY A 521 1.62 -18.72 -22.97
CA GLY A 521 0.53 -18.70 -22.01
C GLY A 521 -0.61 -17.80 -22.45
N ASP A 522 -1.81 -18.08 -21.93
CA ASP A 522 -2.99 -17.21 -22.10
C ASP A 522 -2.87 -15.91 -21.28
N ASP A 523 -1.84 -15.80 -20.44
CA ASP A 523 -1.47 -14.64 -19.62
C ASP A 523 -0.68 -13.57 -20.39
N GLY A 524 -0.36 -13.82 -21.67
CA GLY A 524 0.50 -12.93 -22.45
C GLY A 524 1.98 -13.07 -22.09
N GLU A 525 2.39 -14.18 -21.46
CA GLU A 525 3.79 -14.53 -21.26
C GLU A 525 4.20 -15.74 -22.11
N ARG A 526 5.51 -15.82 -22.36
CA ARG A 526 6.16 -16.99 -22.97
C ARG A 526 6.96 -17.71 -21.91
N HIS A 527 6.70 -19.00 -21.77
CA HIS A 527 7.23 -19.86 -20.71
C HIS A 527 8.17 -20.89 -21.32
N TRP A 528 9.36 -21.04 -20.72
CA TRP A 528 10.29 -22.12 -21.04
C TRP A 528 10.26 -23.16 -19.91
N GLU A 529 9.62 -24.29 -20.19
CA GLU A 529 9.39 -25.35 -19.21
C GLU A 529 10.43 -26.46 -19.29
N VAL A 530 10.77 -27.02 -18.14
CA VAL A 530 11.77 -28.10 -18.06
C VAL A 530 11.15 -29.46 -18.40
N THR A 531 11.81 -30.21 -19.28
CA THR A 531 11.40 -31.59 -19.63
C THR A 531 11.87 -32.66 -18.62
N ARG A 532 12.72 -32.26 -17.66
CA ARG A 532 13.25 -33.12 -16.60
C ARG A 532 13.46 -32.31 -15.32
N LYS A 533 13.55 -33.00 -14.19
CA LYS A 533 13.89 -32.39 -12.89
C LYS A 533 15.26 -31.71 -12.95
N THR A 534 15.38 -30.51 -12.36
CA THR A 534 16.66 -29.78 -12.24
C THR A 534 17.47 -30.23 -11.03
N THR A 535 18.80 -30.21 -11.12
CA THR A 535 19.71 -30.60 -10.03
C THR A 535 20.78 -29.54 -9.77
N GLY A 536 20.72 -28.92 -8.59
CA GLY A 536 21.68 -27.88 -8.21
C GLY A 536 21.42 -26.57 -8.96
N ASN A 537 22.47 -25.80 -9.20
CA ASN A 537 22.33 -24.54 -9.94
C ASN A 537 22.05 -24.81 -11.42
N VAL A 538 21.20 -23.98 -12.00
CA VAL A 538 20.85 -24.04 -13.43
C VAL A 538 21.46 -22.83 -14.14
N THR A 539 22.19 -23.10 -15.21
CA THR A 539 22.77 -22.10 -16.10
C THR A 539 21.89 -21.97 -17.33
N VAL A 540 21.46 -20.75 -17.64
CA VAL A 540 20.67 -20.38 -18.82
C VAL A 540 21.50 -19.43 -19.68
N THR A 541 21.59 -19.71 -20.98
CA THR A 541 22.37 -18.91 -21.93
C THR A 541 21.59 -18.66 -23.22
N TYR A 542 21.67 -17.43 -23.71
CA TYR A 542 21.02 -17.00 -24.96
C TYR A 542 21.66 -15.70 -25.48
N SER A 543 21.29 -15.28 -26.69
CA SER A 543 21.83 -14.07 -27.32
C SER A 543 20.72 -13.14 -27.79
N ALA A 544 20.73 -11.90 -27.31
CA ALA A 544 19.77 -10.87 -27.72
C ALA A 544 20.26 -10.15 -28.97
N THR A 545 19.45 -10.15 -30.03
CA THR A 545 19.72 -9.42 -31.27
C THR A 545 19.04 -8.06 -31.25
N HIS A 546 19.73 -7.04 -31.75
CA HIS A 546 19.19 -5.68 -31.84
C HIS A 546 18.64 -5.39 -33.25
N ILE A 547 17.77 -4.39 -33.35
CA ILE A 547 17.41 -3.79 -34.64
C ILE A 547 18.17 -2.49 -34.88
N ASN A 548 18.42 -2.14 -36.14
CA ASN A 548 19.13 -0.92 -36.50
C ASN A 548 18.21 0.29 -36.39
N ASN A 549 18.58 1.24 -35.53
CA ASN A 549 17.78 2.43 -35.28
C ASN A 549 17.55 3.30 -36.53
N ASP A 550 18.53 3.38 -37.43
CA ASP A 550 18.44 4.17 -38.67
C ASP A 550 17.45 3.62 -39.70
N SER A 551 16.98 2.37 -39.53
CA SER A 551 16.21 1.65 -40.54
C SER A 551 14.81 1.22 -40.10
N ALA A 552 14.48 1.37 -38.82
CA ALA A 552 13.21 0.94 -38.24
C ALA A 552 12.47 2.14 -37.63
N PRO A 553 11.14 2.28 -37.83
CA PRO A 553 10.37 3.35 -37.20
C PRO A 553 10.46 3.23 -35.67
N THR A 554 10.48 4.36 -34.98
CA THR A 554 10.42 4.38 -33.52
C THR A 554 9.06 3.88 -33.04
N VAL A 555 9.08 2.93 -32.11
CA VAL A 555 7.88 2.33 -31.48
C VAL A 555 7.85 2.71 -29.99
N ALA A 556 7.51 1.78 -29.09
CA ALA A 556 7.40 1.96 -27.64
C ALA A 556 8.71 2.33 -26.89
N LEU A 557 9.87 2.48 -27.57
CA LEU A 557 11.18 2.80 -26.98
C LEU A 557 11.73 1.78 -25.96
N LEU A 558 11.07 0.64 -25.80
CA LEU A 558 11.47 -0.47 -24.94
C LEU A 558 12.32 -1.51 -25.70
N ASP A 559 12.32 -1.45 -27.03
CA ASP A 559 13.01 -2.39 -27.91
C ASP A 559 14.54 -2.21 -27.93
N LEU A 560 15.26 -3.32 -28.10
CA LEU A 560 16.71 -3.34 -28.19
C LEU A 560 17.19 -2.80 -29.55
N ARG A 561 17.90 -1.68 -29.53
CA ARG A 561 18.42 -1.04 -30.75
C ARG A 561 19.90 -0.79 -30.71
N ARG A 562 20.51 -0.87 -31.90
CA ARG A 562 21.81 -0.28 -32.15
C ARG A 562 21.67 1.21 -32.38
N ASP A 563 22.48 1.98 -31.65
CA ASP A 563 22.62 3.42 -31.77
C ASP A 563 24.10 3.74 -31.94
N HIS A 564 24.49 4.22 -33.13
CA HIS A 564 25.88 4.41 -33.53
C HIS A 564 26.76 3.13 -33.39
N ASP A 565 27.71 3.15 -32.45
CA ASP A 565 28.61 2.05 -32.10
C ASP A 565 28.23 1.34 -30.79
N GLY A 566 27.03 1.64 -30.25
CA GLY A 566 26.48 1.03 -29.05
C GLY A 566 25.10 0.38 -29.25
N ILE A 567 24.60 -0.17 -28.15
CA ILE A 567 23.26 -0.76 -28.03
C ILE A 567 22.57 -0.13 -26.81
N ASN A 568 21.28 0.17 -26.91
CA ASN A 568 20.41 0.51 -25.78
C ASN A 568 19.04 -0.17 -25.90
N GLY A 569 18.33 -0.31 -24.77
CA GLY A 569 16.99 -0.90 -24.73
C GLY A 569 16.50 -1.12 -23.30
N ALA A 570 15.29 -1.68 -23.17
CA ALA A 570 14.72 -2.07 -21.88
C ALA A 570 14.94 -3.57 -21.59
N GLY A 571 15.01 -3.91 -20.31
CA GLY A 571 15.24 -5.27 -19.81
C GLY A 571 14.29 -6.29 -20.38
N MET A 572 13.01 -5.94 -20.50
CA MET A 572 11.96 -6.78 -21.07
C MET A 572 12.22 -7.19 -22.52
N SER A 573 13.09 -6.49 -23.27
CA SER A 573 13.47 -6.87 -24.64
C SER A 573 14.68 -7.82 -24.69
N VAL A 574 15.34 -8.05 -23.55
CA VAL A 574 16.60 -8.79 -23.47
C VAL A 574 16.53 -9.98 -22.54
N PHE A 575 15.95 -9.83 -21.35
CA PHE A 575 16.07 -10.85 -20.31
C PHE A 575 14.88 -11.81 -20.28
N VAL A 576 15.20 -13.09 -20.24
CA VAL A 576 14.28 -14.17 -19.90
C VAL A 576 14.65 -14.58 -18.48
N LEU A 577 13.74 -14.40 -17.53
CA LEU A 577 14.02 -14.45 -16.09
C LEU A 577 13.09 -15.45 -15.39
N PRO A 578 13.45 -15.97 -14.21
CA PRO A 578 12.52 -16.79 -13.44
C PRO A 578 11.19 -16.07 -13.17
N PRO A 579 10.06 -16.79 -13.04
CA PRO A 579 8.78 -16.20 -12.71
C PRO A 579 8.82 -15.34 -11.44
N GLU A 580 7.93 -14.35 -11.33
CA GLU A 580 7.83 -13.42 -10.20
C GLU A 580 7.18 -14.03 -8.94
N ASP A 581 7.64 -15.21 -8.52
CA ASP A 581 7.10 -15.95 -7.38
C ASP A 581 7.76 -15.59 -6.03
N LYS A 582 8.98 -15.00 -6.07
CA LYS A 582 9.77 -14.68 -4.88
C LYS A 582 10.82 -13.58 -5.11
N THR A 583 11.47 -13.20 -4.02
CA THR A 583 12.61 -12.27 -4.01
C THR A 583 13.91 -13.00 -4.35
N TYR A 584 14.82 -12.32 -5.05
CA TYR A 584 16.15 -12.83 -5.41
C TYR A 584 17.26 -11.89 -4.94
N THR A 585 18.44 -12.46 -4.71
CA THR A 585 19.69 -11.69 -4.65
C THR A 585 20.24 -11.56 -6.06
N ILE A 586 19.95 -10.46 -6.74
CA ILE A 586 20.30 -10.22 -8.14
C ILE A 586 21.71 -9.64 -8.22
N ASN A 587 22.64 -10.41 -8.78
CA ASN A 587 24.01 -10.01 -9.05
C ASN A 587 24.16 -9.73 -10.55
N PHE A 588 24.18 -8.45 -10.92
CA PHE A 588 24.24 -8.01 -12.31
C PHE A 588 25.65 -7.56 -12.68
N SER A 589 26.17 -8.01 -13.82
CA SER A 589 27.55 -7.76 -14.23
C SER A 589 27.72 -7.63 -15.74
N TRP A 590 28.68 -6.81 -16.15
CA TRP A 590 29.11 -6.68 -17.54
C TRP A 590 30.47 -7.35 -17.76
N ASN A 591 30.58 -8.18 -18.79
CA ASN A 591 31.84 -8.71 -19.28
C ASN A 591 32.26 -7.97 -20.56
N LEU A 592 33.14 -6.97 -20.40
CA LEU A 592 33.59 -6.10 -21.50
C LEU A 592 34.96 -6.48 -22.07
N ARG A 593 35.47 -7.68 -21.76
CA ARG A 593 36.86 -8.08 -22.08
C ARG A 593 37.17 -8.11 -23.58
N GLU A 594 36.16 -8.42 -24.39
CA GLU A 594 36.27 -8.50 -25.86
C GLU A 594 35.67 -7.26 -26.54
N SER A 595 35.23 -6.26 -25.76
CA SER A 595 34.64 -5.04 -26.29
C SER A 595 35.70 -4.06 -26.78
N PRO A 596 35.37 -3.17 -27.74
CA PRO A 596 36.27 -2.10 -28.17
C PRO A 596 36.74 -1.22 -27.01
N ASP A 597 37.96 -0.68 -27.14
CA ASP A 597 38.49 0.29 -26.17
C ASP A 597 37.55 1.48 -25.98
N GLY A 598 37.39 1.89 -24.72
CA GLY A 598 36.47 2.96 -24.32
C GLY A 598 35.03 2.52 -24.12
N THR A 599 34.69 1.24 -24.31
CA THR A 599 33.32 0.73 -24.06
C THR A 599 32.89 0.97 -22.62
N ARG A 600 31.78 1.69 -22.46
CA ARG A 600 31.08 1.89 -21.19
C ARG A 600 29.80 1.09 -21.20
N ALA A 601 29.35 0.67 -20.03
CA ALA A 601 28.09 -0.03 -19.85
C ALA A 601 27.33 0.52 -18.65
N VAL A 602 26.02 0.67 -18.81
CA VAL A 602 25.15 1.37 -17.87
C VAL A 602 23.88 0.55 -17.72
N TRP A 603 23.45 0.43 -16.46
CA TRP A 603 22.17 -0.12 -16.04
C TRP A 603 21.50 0.94 -15.14
N ALA A 604 20.16 0.93 -15.04
CA ALA A 604 19.40 1.84 -14.19
C ALA A 604 19.95 1.99 -12.76
N TYR A 605 20.59 0.96 -12.22
CA TYR A 605 21.14 0.96 -10.85
C TYR A 605 22.66 1.13 -10.75
N ALA A 606 23.39 1.17 -11.88
CA ALA A 606 24.85 1.25 -11.85
C ALA A 606 25.49 1.71 -13.16
N GLU A 607 26.62 2.39 -13.01
CA GLU A 607 27.41 2.90 -14.13
C GLU A 607 28.91 2.57 -13.94
N ARG A 608 29.25 1.28 -13.78
CA ARG A 608 30.64 0.85 -13.56
C ARG A 608 30.88 -0.57 -14.09
N PRO A 609 32.11 -0.89 -14.57
CA PRO A 609 32.53 -2.27 -14.72
C PRO A 609 32.64 -2.92 -13.33
N GLY A 610 31.81 -3.93 -13.06
CA GLY A 610 31.74 -4.60 -11.75
C GLY A 610 30.44 -5.36 -11.59
N THR A 611 30.35 -6.17 -10.53
CA THR A 611 29.09 -6.82 -10.13
C THR A 611 28.33 -5.88 -9.20
N VAL A 612 27.05 -5.68 -9.48
CA VAL A 612 26.13 -4.86 -8.71
C VAL A 612 25.08 -5.77 -8.12
N THR A 613 24.92 -5.73 -6.80
CA THR A 613 23.96 -6.57 -6.09
C THR A 613 22.74 -5.77 -5.68
N LYS A 614 21.54 -6.25 -6.04
CA LYS A 614 20.25 -5.72 -5.57
C LYS A 614 19.40 -6.88 -5.04
N ILE A 615 18.54 -6.60 -4.07
CA ILE A 615 17.58 -7.57 -3.52
C ILE A 615 16.19 -7.11 -3.93
N GLY A 616 15.43 -7.98 -4.62
CA GLY A 616 14.07 -7.67 -5.08
C GLY A 616 13.54 -8.71 -6.07
N SER A 617 12.44 -8.39 -6.75
CA SER A 617 11.89 -9.21 -7.83
C SER A 617 12.68 -9.03 -9.13
N THR A 618 12.41 -9.92 -10.10
CA THR A 618 13.01 -9.89 -11.45
C THR A 618 12.67 -8.61 -12.23
N LYS A 619 11.63 -7.86 -11.83
CA LYS A 619 11.31 -6.50 -12.34
C LYS A 619 12.44 -5.50 -12.24
N LEU A 620 13.30 -5.60 -11.23
CA LEU A 620 14.48 -4.74 -11.13
C LEU A 620 15.37 -4.81 -12.37
N VAL A 621 15.32 -5.93 -13.09
CA VAL A 621 16.06 -6.15 -14.33
C VAL A 621 15.15 -5.94 -15.54
N SER A 622 13.98 -6.59 -15.62
CA SER A 622 13.11 -6.49 -16.80
C SER A 622 12.51 -5.09 -17.00
N GLU A 623 12.11 -4.40 -15.94
CA GLU A 623 11.58 -3.03 -15.97
C GLU A 623 12.70 -2.00 -15.74
N SER A 624 13.81 -2.13 -16.45
CA SER A 624 14.93 -1.17 -16.37
C SER A 624 15.61 -0.96 -17.71
N HIS A 625 16.17 0.22 -17.93
CA HIS A 625 16.92 0.52 -19.15
C HIS A 625 18.42 0.25 -18.98
N PHE A 626 19.07 -0.08 -20.10
CA PHE A 626 20.52 -0.25 -20.18
C PHE A 626 21.08 0.32 -21.49
N ALA A 627 22.36 0.65 -21.47
CA ALA A 627 23.11 1.06 -22.64
C ALA A 627 24.56 0.57 -22.55
N VAL A 628 25.14 0.17 -23.68
CA VAL A 628 26.54 -0.26 -23.77
C VAL A 628 27.15 0.18 -25.08
N GLY A 629 28.33 0.79 -25.03
CA GLY A 629 29.07 1.15 -26.23
C GLY A 629 30.24 2.10 -25.98
N PRO A 630 31.15 2.25 -26.95
CA PRO A 630 32.34 3.07 -26.83
C PRO A 630 32.11 4.57 -27.07
N SER A 631 31.03 4.99 -27.75
CA SER A 631 30.63 6.41 -27.86
C SER A 631 29.50 6.83 -26.91
N LEU A 632 29.34 6.11 -25.79
CA LEU A 632 28.32 6.46 -24.80
C LEU A 632 28.75 7.72 -24.03
N HIS A 633 28.05 8.82 -24.25
CA HIS A 633 28.21 10.08 -23.52
C HIS A 633 27.35 10.08 -22.26
N SER A 634 27.74 10.90 -21.27
CA SER A 634 26.94 11.08 -20.06
C SER A 634 27.02 12.49 -19.50
N HIS A 635 25.98 12.88 -18.77
CA HIS A 635 26.01 13.98 -17.83
C HIS A 635 25.51 13.52 -16.44
N PRO A 636 26.26 13.79 -15.35
CA PRO A 636 27.60 14.38 -15.35
C PRO A 636 28.64 13.52 -16.11
N SER A 637 29.74 14.16 -16.50
CA SER A 637 30.83 13.48 -17.23
C SER A 637 31.65 12.55 -16.33
N THR A 638 31.61 12.77 -15.02
CA THR A 638 32.10 11.83 -14.01
C THR A 638 30.93 11.00 -13.49
N VAL A 639 31.19 9.72 -13.21
CA VAL A 639 30.19 8.82 -12.62
C VAL A 639 29.63 9.44 -11.33
N ASP A 640 28.36 9.84 -11.39
CA ASP A 640 27.56 10.27 -10.25
C ASP A 640 26.73 9.06 -9.80
N GLU A 641 26.78 8.75 -8.51
CA GLU A 641 26.09 7.57 -7.97
C GLU A 641 24.57 7.75 -8.00
N ASP A 642 24.11 9.00 -7.90
CA ASP A 642 22.70 9.36 -7.79
C ASP A 642 22.08 9.54 -9.18
N PHE A 643 22.66 10.35 -10.07
CA PHE A 643 22.01 10.72 -11.34
C PHE A 643 22.89 10.46 -12.56
N GLY A 644 22.29 10.01 -13.66
CA GLY A 644 22.99 9.92 -14.94
C GLY A 644 22.06 10.10 -16.13
N PHE A 645 22.49 10.89 -17.10
CA PHE A 645 21.80 11.09 -18.37
C PHE A 645 22.72 10.65 -19.50
N TYR A 646 22.28 9.75 -20.38
CA TYR A 646 23.13 9.08 -21.37
C TYR A 646 22.58 9.20 -22.79
N TRP A 647 23.50 9.33 -23.76
CA TRP A 647 23.19 9.39 -25.18
C TRP A 647 24.39 8.91 -26.02
N PHE A 648 24.13 8.55 -27.27
CA PHE A 648 25.17 8.25 -28.26
C PHE A 648 25.30 9.38 -29.28
N GLY A 649 26.50 9.52 -29.84
CA GLY A 649 26.79 10.53 -30.85
C GLY A 649 26.66 11.97 -30.35
N GLN A 650 26.56 12.91 -31.29
CA GLN A 650 26.43 14.34 -31.02
C GLN A 650 25.07 14.84 -31.52
N PRO A 651 24.12 15.15 -30.61
CA PRO A 651 22.85 15.78 -30.96
C PRO A 651 23.07 17.17 -31.58
N ASP A 652 22.11 17.60 -32.40
CA ASP A 652 22.09 18.88 -33.13
C ASP A 652 21.49 20.05 -32.32
N PHE A 653 21.28 19.86 -31.03
CA PHE A 653 20.73 20.85 -30.09
C PHE A 653 21.55 20.92 -28.78
N GLU A 654 21.19 21.82 -27.88
CA GLU A 654 21.88 22.13 -26.63
C GLU A 654 21.73 21.02 -25.55
N VAL A 655 22.11 19.78 -25.87
CA VAL A 655 21.93 18.62 -24.98
C VAL A 655 22.49 18.83 -23.58
N LEU A 656 23.61 19.55 -23.43
CA LEU A 656 24.19 19.83 -22.11
C LEU A 656 23.26 20.67 -21.24
N GLN A 657 22.60 21.68 -21.81
CA GLN A 657 21.62 22.51 -21.10
C GLN A 657 20.42 21.67 -20.66
N LEU A 658 19.92 20.79 -21.54
CA LEU A 658 18.88 19.83 -21.20
C LEU A 658 19.29 18.97 -20.01
N THR A 659 20.49 18.39 -20.04
CA THR A 659 20.94 17.47 -18.99
C THR A 659 21.17 18.16 -17.63
N GLU A 660 21.72 19.38 -17.62
CA GLU A 660 21.93 20.17 -16.40
C GLU A 660 20.61 20.60 -15.76
N TRP A 661 19.67 21.04 -16.59
CA TRP A 661 18.31 21.36 -16.14
C TRP A 661 17.60 20.11 -15.60
N THR A 662 17.71 18.98 -16.30
CA THR A 662 17.10 17.71 -15.87
C THR A 662 17.67 17.21 -14.55
N GLN A 663 18.99 17.34 -14.32
CA GLN A 663 19.60 16.99 -13.03
C GLN A 663 19.05 17.87 -11.90
N THR A 664 18.86 19.16 -12.17
CA THR A 664 18.27 20.10 -11.20
C THR A 664 16.83 19.73 -10.89
N LEU A 665 16.05 19.39 -11.92
CA LEU A 665 14.67 18.93 -11.79
C LEU A 665 14.58 17.63 -10.97
N PHE A 666 15.40 16.63 -11.26
CA PHE A 666 15.44 15.38 -10.51
C PHE A 666 15.72 15.61 -9.02
N ARG A 667 16.73 16.44 -8.70
CA ARG A 667 17.05 16.78 -7.30
C ARG A 667 15.88 17.47 -6.60
N TYR A 668 15.16 18.35 -7.31
CA TYR A 668 13.96 18.98 -6.79
C TYR A 668 12.85 17.96 -6.55
N MET A 669 12.50 17.15 -7.55
CA MET A 669 11.43 16.15 -7.47
C MET A 669 11.72 15.10 -6.41
N ARG A 670 12.95 14.56 -6.33
CA ARG A 670 13.37 13.65 -5.27
C ARG A 670 13.14 14.25 -3.88
N ARG A 671 13.50 15.52 -3.68
CA ARG A 671 13.30 16.23 -2.42
C ARG A 671 11.80 16.44 -2.14
N PHE A 672 11.04 16.84 -3.14
CA PHE A 672 9.60 17.08 -3.04
C PHE A 672 8.86 15.79 -2.65
N PHE A 673 9.08 14.71 -3.39
CA PHE A 673 8.48 13.39 -3.15
C PHE A 673 9.12 12.62 -1.98
N ARG A 674 10.15 13.15 -1.32
CA ARG A 674 10.82 12.53 -0.16
C ARG A 674 11.40 11.16 -0.46
N ASP A 675 11.98 10.98 -1.64
CA ASP A 675 12.51 9.70 -2.08
C ASP A 675 13.92 9.44 -1.55
N ALA A 676 14.06 8.32 -0.84
CA ALA A 676 15.30 7.91 -0.20
C ALA A 676 16.27 7.23 -1.17
N GLU A 677 15.79 6.64 -2.26
CA GLU A 677 16.67 6.01 -3.25
C GLU A 677 17.28 7.10 -4.15
N PRO A 678 18.61 7.23 -4.18
CA PRO A 678 19.26 8.27 -4.95
C PRO A 678 19.28 7.99 -6.45
N THR A 679 19.26 6.73 -6.86
CA THR A 679 19.67 6.32 -8.21
C THR A 679 18.57 6.53 -9.25
N TYR A 680 18.88 7.29 -10.30
CA TYR A 680 18.01 7.52 -11.45
C TYR A 680 18.79 7.69 -12.75
N ARG A 681 18.34 7.05 -13.84
CA ARG A 681 19.08 7.00 -15.12
C ARG A 681 18.18 7.34 -16.30
N ILE A 682 18.60 8.28 -17.13
CA ILE A 682 17.83 8.78 -18.27
C ILE A 682 18.60 8.45 -19.55
N PHE A 683 17.90 7.89 -20.54
CA PHE A 683 18.49 7.53 -21.82
C PHE A 683 17.83 8.33 -22.94
N MET A 684 18.64 8.86 -23.84
CA MET A 684 18.17 9.60 -25.00
C MET A 684 18.62 8.92 -26.29
N ARG A 685 17.68 8.73 -27.21
CA ARG A 685 17.90 8.05 -28.49
C ARG A 685 17.45 8.91 -29.66
N GLY A 686 18.31 9.08 -30.67
CA GLY A 686 17.89 9.72 -31.92
C GLY A 686 16.89 8.84 -32.67
N SER A 687 15.92 9.42 -33.36
CA SER A 687 14.94 8.72 -34.19
C SER A 687 15.08 9.18 -35.63
N ALA A 688 15.23 8.22 -36.56
CA ALA A 688 15.24 8.50 -37.99
C ALA A 688 13.84 8.78 -38.56
N SER A 689 12.76 8.46 -37.83
CA SER A 689 11.39 8.80 -38.23
C SER A 689 11.03 10.24 -37.82
N SER A 690 10.46 11.00 -38.76
CA SER A 690 9.95 12.38 -38.54
C SER A 690 8.66 12.45 -37.72
N SER A 691 8.11 11.29 -37.33
CA SER A 691 6.87 11.15 -36.56
C SER A 691 7.20 10.73 -35.12
N GLY A 692 7.35 11.74 -34.25
CA GLY A 692 7.21 11.58 -32.80
C GLY A 692 8.49 11.73 -31.98
N THR A 693 8.50 12.74 -31.11
CA THR A 693 9.13 12.66 -29.80
C THR A 693 8.25 11.78 -28.92
N GLY A 694 8.82 10.79 -28.25
CA GLY A 694 8.11 9.86 -27.37
C GLY A 694 9.01 9.44 -26.24
N ALA A 695 8.45 8.80 -25.21
CA ALA A 695 9.20 8.30 -24.08
C ALA A 695 8.54 7.08 -23.44
N ALA A 696 9.35 6.33 -22.69
CA ALA A 696 8.93 5.18 -21.93
C ALA A 696 9.62 5.19 -20.55
N ALA A 697 8.82 5.39 -19.51
CA ALA A 697 9.25 5.29 -18.12
C ALA A 697 9.21 3.84 -17.60
N LEU A 698 10.24 3.46 -16.86
CA LEU A 698 10.40 2.19 -16.17
C LEU A 698 10.98 2.43 -14.75
N LEU A 699 11.28 1.36 -14.01
CA LEU A 699 11.83 1.49 -12.66
C LEU A 699 13.18 2.23 -12.71
N ARG A 700 13.21 3.37 -11.99
CA ARG A 700 14.41 4.21 -11.81
C ARG A 700 15.06 4.68 -13.11
N SER A 701 14.34 4.61 -14.23
CA SER A 701 14.86 5.03 -15.51
C SER A 701 13.77 5.32 -16.53
N PHE A 702 14.04 6.21 -17.48
CA PHE A 702 13.22 6.32 -18.68
C PHE A 702 14.10 6.53 -19.91
N MET A 703 13.56 6.15 -21.07
CA MET A 703 14.14 6.48 -22.36
C MET A 703 13.21 7.42 -23.11
N PHE A 704 13.76 8.44 -23.77
CA PHE A 704 12.99 9.26 -24.71
C PHE A 704 13.73 9.42 -26.03
N SER A 705 12.98 9.74 -27.09
CA SER A 705 13.54 9.97 -28.42
C SER A 705 13.38 11.39 -28.91
N TYR A 706 14.34 11.83 -29.73
CA TYR A 706 14.29 13.07 -30.50
C TYR A 706 14.34 12.76 -32.00
N ALA A 707 13.66 13.56 -32.82
CA ALA A 707 13.71 13.40 -34.27
C ALA A 707 15.03 13.98 -34.81
N MET A 708 15.83 13.17 -35.50
CA MET A 708 17.11 13.61 -36.06
C MET A 708 16.91 14.60 -37.22
N GLY A 709 17.64 15.71 -37.22
CA GLY A 709 17.53 16.75 -38.26
C GLY A 709 16.27 17.62 -38.16
N ALA A 710 15.50 17.48 -37.08
CA ALA A 710 14.44 18.41 -36.72
C ALA A 710 15.01 19.62 -35.95
N ASN A 711 14.25 20.72 -35.89
CA ASN A 711 14.63 21.90 -35.13
C ASN A 711 14.36 21.71 -33.63
N ASN A 712 15.04 20.74 -33.01
CA ASN A 712 14.92 20.45 -31.58
C ASN A 712 15.58 21.56 -30.74
N THR A 713 15.00 21.89 -29.60
CA THR A 713 15.64 22.73 -28.57
C THR A 713 15.51 22.07 -27.21
N TRP A 714 16.39 22.39 -26.28
CA TRP A 714 16.31 21.83 -24.94
C TRP A 714 15.02 22.24 -24.19
N GLU A 715 14.49 23.45 -24.43
CA GLU A 715 13.22 23.92 -23.86
C GLU A 715 12.04 23.05 -24.32
N GLY A 716 12.05 22.63 -25.60
CA GLY A 716 11.01 21.79 -26.17
C GLY A 716 10.86 20.43 -25.47
N PHE A 717 11.90 19.95 -24.78
CA PHE A 717 11.87 18.68 -24.04
C PHE A 717 11.48 18.82 -22.57
N GLN A 718 11.35 20.04 -22.02
CA GLN A 718 11.11 20.23 -20.59
C GLN A 718 9.81 19.56 -20.12
N THR A 719 8.72 19.70 -20.87
CA THR A 719 7.42 19.08 -20.53
C THR A 719 7.52 17.56 -20.59
N LEU A 720 8.12 17.00 -21.66
CA LEU A 720 8.28 15.55 -21.82
C LEU A 720 9.11 14.97 -20.68
N VAL A 721 10.31 15.51 -20.44
CA VAL A 721 11.22 15.03 -19.38
C VAL A 721 10.58 15.15 -18.00
N SER A 722 9.81 16.22 -17.74
CA SER A 722 9.09 16.38 -16.47
C SER A 722 7.99 15.34 -16.30
N HIS A 723 7.20 15.10 -17.35
CA HIS A 723 6.13 14.11 -17.36
C HIS A 723 6.66 12.71 -17.06
N GLU A 724 7.70 12.29 -17.79
CA GLU A 724 8.29 10.96 -17.65
C GLU A 724 8.96 10.74 -16.31
N MET A 725 9.62 11.76 -15.78
CA MET A 725 10.29 11.66 -14.49
C MET A 725 9.28 11.49 -13.35
N VAL A 726 8.10 12.13 -13.44
CA VAL A 726 7.05 12.01 -12.42
C VAL A 726 6.50 10.59 -12.32
N HIS A 727 6.45 9.81 -13.41
CA HIS A 727 6.01 8.39 -13.36
C HIS A 727 6.78 7.52 -12.36
N THR A 728 7.92 7.98 -11.85
CA THR A 728 8.69 7.33 -10.77
C THR A 728 7.95 7.28 -9.43
N TRP A 729 7.05 8.23 -9.14
CA TRP A 729 6.45 8.39 -7.81
C TRP A 729 4.94 8.07 -7.78
N PRO A 730 4.02 8.94 -8.23
CA PRO A 730 2.60 8.59 -8.26
C PRO A 730 2.27 7.70 -9.46
N THR A 731 1.69 6.53 -9.19
CA THR A 731 0.91 5.74 -10.15
C THR A 731 -0.54 6.22 -10.14
N LEU A 732 -0.76 7.50 -10.46
CA LEU A 732 -2.11 8.04 -10.62
C LEU A 732 -2.63 7.68 -12.00
N SER A 733 -3.41 6.60 -12.11
CA SER A 733 -4.11 6.26 -13.34
C SER A 733 -5.42 7.07 -13.44
N GLY A 734 -5.38 8.21 -14.12
CA GLY A 734 -6.58 9.03 -14.39
C GLY A 734 -6.24 10.37 -15.02
N ASP A 735 -6.96 10.74 -16.09
CA ASP A 735 -6.90 12.07 -16.72
C ASP A 735 -7.77 13.06 -15.95
N ASP A 736 -7.41 13.35 -14.70
CA ASP A 736 -8.17 14.24 -13.84
C ASP A 736 -7.72 15.71 -14.04
N ASP A 737 -8.65 16.66 -14.04
CA ASP A 737 -8.31 18.09 -14.05
C ASP A 737 -7.78 18.52 -12.68
N VAL A 738 -6.46 18.37 -12.51
CA VAL A 738 -5.71 18.69 -11.31
C VAL A 738 -5.76 20.20 -10.98
N THR A 739 -6.00 21.06 -11.99
CA THR A 739 -5.92 22.52 -11.81
C THR A 739 -7.13 23.08 -11.06
N TRP A 740 -8.33 22.59 -11.37
CA TRP A 740 -9.55 22.94 -10.64
C TRP A 740 -9.45 22.48 -9.17
N LEU A 741 -8.97 21.25 -8.96
CA LEU A 741 -8.88 20.64 -7.64
C LEU A 741 -7.85 21.37 -6.76
N ASP A 742 -6.68 21.70 -7.30
CA ASP A 742 -5.67 22.50 -6.61
C ASP A 742 -6.23 23.87 -6.20
N ALA A 743 -6.94 24.55 -7.11
CA ALA A 743 -7.57 25.83 -6.83
C ALA A 743 -8.57 25.75 -5.67
N LYS A 744 -9.40 24.72 -5.64
CA LYS A 744 -10.41 24.51 -4.58
C LYS A 744 -9.80 24.13 -3.25
N ILE A 745 -8.77 23.29 -3.23
CA ILE A 745 -8.02 22.96 -2.02
C ILE A 745 -7.35 24.23 -1.46
N ARG A 746 -6.72 25.04 -2.31
CA ARG A 746 -6.13 26.34 -1.91
C ARG A 746 -7.19 27.31 -1.41
N GLU A 747 -8.33 27.43 -2.07
CA GLU A 747 -9.44 28.31 -1.65
C GLU A 747 -9.94 27.93 -0.25
N ARG A 748 -10.26 26.64 -0.03
CA ARG A 748 -10.75 26.12 1.26
C ARG A 748 -9.70 26.28 2.38
N SER A 749 -8.43 26.05 2.05
CA SER A 749 -7.32 26.11 3.02
C SER A 749 -6.69 27.50 3.16
N ASN A 750 -7.23 28.52 2.49
CA ASN A 750 -6.64 29.86 2.41
C ASN A 750 -5.16 29.83 1.98
N GLY A 751 -4.83 28.97 1.02
CA GLY A 751 -3.50 28.78 0.43
C GLY A 751 -2.51 27.99 1.29
N THR A 752 -2.93 27.46 2.44
CA THR A 752 -2.03 26.66 3.31
C THR A 752 -1.84 25.22 2.84
N ARG A 753 -2.73 24.74 1.96
CA ARG A 753 -2.69 23.40 1.37
C ARG A 753 -2.87 23.48 -0.15
N SER A 754 -2.37 22.47 -0.85
CA SER A 754 -2.47 22.31 -2.31
C SER A 754 -2.72 20.85 -2.68
N ILE A 755 -2.90 20.57 -3.97
CA ILE A 755 -2.97 19.20 -4.47
C ILE A 755 -1.70 18.39 -4.14
N ASP A 756 -0.56 19.06 -3.97
CA ASP A 756 0.69 18.45 -3.52
C ASP A 756 0.51 17.66 -2.22
N ASP A 757 -0.32 18.16 -1.30
CA ASP A 757 -0.61 17.48 -0.04
C ASP A 757 -1.35 16.15 -0.25
N ALA A 758 -2.30 16.12 -1.20
CA ALA A 758 -3.03 14.91 -1.55
C ALA A 758 -2.11 13.89 -2.24
N VAL A 759 -1.30 14.34 -3.20
CA VAL A 759 -0.34 13.49 -3.92
C VAL A 759 0.67 12.88 -2.95
N LEU A 760 1.22 13.68 -2.03
CA LEU A 760 2.16 13.18 -1.02
C LEU A 760 1.50 12.17 -0.06
N LYS A 761 0.24 12.40 0.33
CA LYS A 761 -0.51 11.44 1.16
C LYS A 761 -0.75 10.13 0.43
N LEU A 762 -1.14 10.16 -0.85
CA LEU A 762 -1.34 8.95 -1.63
C LEU A 762 -0.02 8.19 -1.80
N LEU A 763 1.07 8.90 -2.10
CA LEU A 763 2.39 8.29 -2.19
C LEU A 763 2.83 7.64 -0.86
N ASP A 764 2.54 8.28 0.28
CA ASP A 764 2.81 7.71 1.60
C ASP A 764 1.97 6.43 1.85
N ARG A 765 0.72 6.35 1.35
CA ARG A 765 -0.09 5.12 1.40
C ARG A 765 0.55 3.99 0.58
N THR A 766 0.91 4.25 -0.67
CA THR A 766 1.56 3.26 -1.55
C THR A 766 2.85 2.74 -0.93
N ARG A 767 3.67 3.62 -0.34
CA ARG A 767 4.90 3.25 0.39
C ARG A 767 4.66 2.37 1.61
N LEU A 768 3.49 2.47 2.24
CA LEU A 768 3.08 1.63 3.36
C LEU A 768 2.45 0.30 2.90
N GLY A 769 2.45 0.00 1.59
CA GLY A 769 1.83 -1.20 1.03
C GLY A 769 0.29 -1.16 1.12
N GLN A 770 -0.29 0.03 1.24
CA GLN A 770 -1.73 0.23 1.18
C GLN A 770 -2.19 0.36 -0.28
N GLY A 771 -3.47 0.13 -0.54
CA GLY A 771 -4.05 0.27 -1.88
C GLY A 771 -3.92 1.69 -2.43
N ASP A 772 -3.80 1.77 -3.76
CA ASP A 772 -3.73 2.97 -4.58
C ASP A 772 -4.91 3.05 -5.57
N SER A 773 -6.04 2.44 -5.21
CA SER A 773 -7.23 2.42 -6.06
C SER A 773 -7.86 3.82 -6.20
N LEU A 774 -8.75 3.96 -7.18
CA LEU A 774 -9.58 5.17 -7.32
C LEU A 774 -10.30 5.52 -6.01
N GLU A 775 -10.81 4.53 -5.27
CA GLU A 775 -11.46 4.77 -3.99
C GLU A 775 -10.46 5.30 -2.94
N ASP A 776 -9.23 4.80 -2.91
CA ASP A 776 -8.17 5.31 -2.04
C ASP A 776 -7.80 6.76 -2.37
N LEU A 777 -7.77 7.11 -3.67
CA LEU A 777 -7.58 8.47 -4.13
C LEU A 777 -8.73 9.37 -3.67
N LEU A 778 -9.98 8.96 -3.90
CA LEU A 778 -11.16 9.73 -3.51
C LEU A 778 -11.23 9.92 -1.99
N ASP A 779 -10.87 8.92 -1.19
CA ASP A 779 -10.79 9.02 0.28
C ASP A 779 -9.73 10.06 0.72
N VAL A 780 -8.57 10.09 0.06
CA VAL A 780 -7.54 11.11 0.31
C VAL A 780 -8.06 12.50 -0.06
N LEU A 781 -8.75 12.62 -1.19
CA LEU A 781 -9.28 13.88 -1.68
C LEU A 781 -10.47 14.40 -0.86
N GLU A 782 -11.34 13.54 -0.33
CA GLU A 782 -12.43 13.94 0.58
C GLU A 782 -11.89 14.58 1.87
N GLY A 783 -10.70 14.13 2.31
CA GLY A 783 -9.97 14.77 3.40
C GLY A 783 -9.52 16.20 3.10
N GLU A 784 -9.32 16.54 1.81
CA GLU A 784 -8.95 17.88 1.35
C GLU A 784 -10.15 18.72 0.93
N LEU A 785 -11.18 18.10 0.36
CA LEU A 785 -12.37 18.73 -0.21
C LEU A 785 -13.57 17.79 -0.12
N GLU A 786 -14.58 18.12 0.70
CA GLU A 786 -15.77 17.28 0.92
C GLU A 786 -16.55 16.96 -0.37
N SER A 787 -16.48 17.82 -1.39
CA SER A 787 -17.16 17.64 -2.69
C SER A 787 -16.33 16.85 -3.70
N ALA A 788 -15.15 16.32 -3.34
CA ALA A 788 -14.23 15.69 -4.29
C ALA A 788 -14.89 14.53 -5.06
N ARG A 789 -15.67 13.69 -4.38
CA ARG A 789 -16.37 12.55 -5.00
C ARG A 789 -17.47 12.98 -5.96
N ASP A 790 -18.32 13.91 -5.55
CA ASP A 790 -19.37 14.46 -6.41
C ASP A 790 -18.79 15.10 -7.68
N GLU A 791 -17.61 15.72 -7.58
CA GLU A 791 -16.96 16.39 -8.69
C GLU A 791 -16.23 15.40 -9.61
N TYR A 792 -15.60 14.37 -9.04
CA TYR A 792 -15.11 13.23 -9.81
C TYR A 792 -16.24 12.56 -10.59
N GLU A 793 -17.40 12.33 -9.98
CA GLU A 793 -18.57 11.75 -10.66
C GLU A 793 -19.08 12.65 -11.79
N ARG A 794 -19.09 13.98 -11.60
CA ARG A 794 -19.46 14.93 -12.66
C ARG A 794 -18.48 14.87 -13.83
N MET A 795 -17.18 14.83 -13.54
CA MET A 795 -16.13 14.69 -14.53
C MET A 795 -16.23 13.34 -15.27
N ALA A 796 -16.42 12.23 -14.55
CA ALA A 796 -16.62 10.89 -15.09
C ALA A 796 -17.89 10.77 -15.96
N ASP A 797 -18.94 11.51 -15.60
CA ASP A 797 -20.17 11.68 -16.39
C ASP A 797 -20.01 12.59 -17.62
N ALA A 798 -18.78 13.05 -17.91
CA ALA A 798 -18.46 14.02 -18.98
C ALA A 798 -19.24 15.35 -18.85
N LYS A 799 -19.57 15.77 -17.62
CA LYS A 799 -20.12 17.10 -17.37
C LYS A 799 -18.99 18.13 -17.39
N LEU A 800 -19.29 19.32 -17.88
CA LEU A 800 -18.33 20.42 -17.92
C LEU A 800 -17.89 20.80 -16.51
N VAL A 801 -16.57 20.79 -16.29
CA VAL A 801 -15.89 21.32 -15.11
C VAL A 801 -15.13 22.57 -15.55
N VAL A 802 -15.39 23.70 -14.90
CA VAL A 802 -14.73 24.98 -15.23
C VAL A 802 -13.83 25.38 -14.06
N PRO A 803 -12.49 25.42 -14.23
CA PRO A 803 -11.57 25.94 -13.24
C PRO A 803 -11.96 27.34 -12.76
N PRO A 804 -11.92 27.62 -11.45
CA PRO A 804 -12.06 28.99 -10.94
C PRO A 804 -11.11 29.99 -11.62
N ASP A 805 -11.51 31.27 -11.74
CA ASP A 805 -10.70 32.31 -12.39
C ASP A 805 -9.34 32.54 -11.68
N ASN A 806 -9.22 32.15 -10.41
CA ASN A 806 -8.00 32.21 -9.61
C ASN A 806 -7.14 30.93 -9.64
N SER A 807 -7.50 29.92 -10.44
CA SER A 807 -6.82 28.61 -10.40
C SER A 807 -5.32 28.68 -10.72
N LEU A 808 -4.93 29.65 -11.54
CA LEU A 808 -3.54 29.85 -11.95
C LEU A 808 -2.90 31.10 -11.31
N SER A 809 -3.60 31.73 -10.36
CA SER A 809 -3.08 32.90 -9.64
C SER A 809 -1.98 32.51 -8.62
N PRO A 810 -0.98 33.37 -8.37
CA PRO A 810 -0.81 34.72 -8.92
C PRO A 810 -0.08 34.75 -10.27
N TYR A 811 0.29 33.59 -10.82
CA TYR A 811 1.18 33.49 -11.97
C TYR A 811 0.50 33.87 -13.29
N LEU A 812 -0.77 33.49 -13.44
CA LEU A 812 -1.59 33.80 -14.61
C LEU A 812 -2.95 34.37 -14.17
N THR A 813 -3.51 35.22 -15.03
CA THR A 813 -4.86 35.78 -14.88
C THR A 813 -5.75 35.24 -15.98
N VAL A 814 -6.87 34.62 -15.61
CA VAL A 814 -7.84 34.09 -16.57
C VAL A 814 -8.56 35.26 -17.26
N GLN A 815 -8.59 35.23 -18.60
CA GLN A 815 -9.38 36.16 -19.42
C GLN A 815 -10.35 35.36 -20.30
N LYS A 816 -11.65 35.59 -20.12
CA LYS A 816 -12.69 34.98 -20.95
C LYS A 816 -12.86 35.79 -22.23
N THR A 817 -12.78 35.13 -23.37
CA THR A 817 -12.98 35.73 -24.71
C THR A 817 -13.95 34.84 -25.49
N GLU A 818 -14.92 35.46 -26.17
CA GLU A 818 -15.77 34.73 -27.12
C GLU A 818 -14.95 34.35 -28.36
N LEU A 819 -14.95 33.07 -28.68
CA LEU A 819 -14.24 32.51 -29.83
C LEU A 819 -15.27 31.87 -30.75
N GLU A 820 -15.10 32.10 -32.05
CA GLU A 820 -15.97 31.49 -33.05
C GLU A 820 -15.77 29.97 -33.07
N GLN A 821 -16.86 29.21 -33.21
CA GLN A 821 -16.82 27.76 -33.23
C GLN A 821 -15.87 27.27 -34.33
N TYR A 822 -14.89 26.44 -33.95
CA TYR A 822 -13.90 25.92 -34.88
C TYR A 822 -14.56 24.99 -35.90
N GLU A 823 -14.48 25.37 -37.17
CA GLU A 823 -14.75 24.48 -38.30
C GLU A 823 -13.49 24.37 -39.16
N VAL A 824 -12.96 23.16 -39.30
CA VAL A 824 -11.84 22.89 -40.25
C VAL A 824 -12.27 23.34 -41.65
N GLY A 825 -13.53 23.10 -42.00
CA GLY A 825 -14.10 23.48 -43.29
C GLY A 825 -13.57 22.67 -44.48
N PHE A 826 -12.69 21.71 -44.26
CA PHE A 826 -12.14 20.85 -45.31
C PHE A 826 -11.72 19.47 -44.77
N GLU A 827 -11.71 18.47 -45.65
CA GLU A 827 -11.17 17.13 -45.42
C GLU A 827 -9.72 17.08 -45.90
N LYS A 828 -8.86 16.34 -45.18
CA LYS A 828 -7.44 16.19 -45.49
C LYS A 828 -7.15 14.80 -46.03
N GLU A 829 -6.32 14.73 -47.05
CA GLU A 829 -5.65 13.50 -47.50
C GLU A 829 -4.12 13.65 -47.38
N VAL A 830 -3.42 12.56 -47.11
CA VAL A 830 -1.95 12.54 -47.05
C VAL A 830 -1.43 11.67 -48.18
N LYS A 831 -0.55 12.23 -49.01
CA LYS A 831 0.12 11.55 -50.12
C LYS A 831 1.60 11.87 -50.08
N ASP A 832 2.45 10.84 -50.07
CA ASP A 832 3.92 10.96 -50.08
C ASP A 832 4.48 11.90 -48.99
N GLY A 833 3.92 11.83 -47.78
CA GLY A 833 4.32 12.66 -46.63
C GLY A 833 3.85 14.12 -46.68
N ARG A 834 3.11 14.51 -47.71
CA ARG A 834 2.53 15.85 -47.88
C ARG A 834 1.02 15.82 -47.67
N SER A 835 0.50 16.90 -47.11
CA SER A 835 -0.90 17.03 -46.74
C SER A 835 -1.63 17.83 -47.80
N PHE A 836 -2.74 17.31 -48.31
CA PHE A 836 -3.59 17.99 -49.29
C PHE A 836 -5.03 18.06 -48.82
N ILE A 837 -5.78 19.02 -49.34
CA ILE A 837 -7.22 19.11 -49.12
C ILE A 837 -7.92 18.17 -50.08
N SER A 838 -8.63 17.16 -49.58
CA SER A 838 -9.40 16.23 -50.43
C SER A 838 -10.77 16.80 -50.79
N LYS A 839 -11.35 17.63 -49.92
CA LYS A 839 -12.68 18.23 -50.12
C LYS A 839 -12.83 19.46 -49.25
N VAL A 840 -13.51 20.49 -49.77
CA VAL A 840 -13.88 21.68 -49.00
C VAL A 840 -15.38 21.64 -48.73
N MET A 841 -15.75 21.88 -47.47
CA MET A 841 -17.14 21.91 -47.00
C MET A 841 -17.79 23.20 -47.51
N LEU A 842 -18.96 23.06 -48.13
CA LEU A 842 -19.73 24.22 -48.61
C LEU A 842 -20.07 25.15 -47.43
N ASP A 843 -20.06 26.46 -47.68
CA ASP A 843 -20.35 27.54 -46.72
C ASP A 843 -19.36 27.70 -45.53
N SER A 844 -18.30 26.88 -45.49
CA SER A 844 -17.26 26.96 -44.46
C SER A 844 -16.28 28.12 -44.67
N ARG A 845 -15.54 28.50 -43.62
CA ARG A 845 -14.41 29.45 -43.71
C ARG A 845 -13.36 29.04 -44.72
N ALA A 846 -13.14 27.74 -44.87
CA ALA A 846 -12.22 27.21 -45.86
C ALA A 846 -12.69 27.55 -47.29
N ALA A 847 -13.99 27.40 -47.57
CA ALA A 847 -14.58 27.81 -48.85
C ALA A 847 -14.54 29.34 -49.04
N GLN A 848 -14.85 30.11 -47.99
CA GLN A 848 -14.85 31.58 -48.04
C GLN A 848 -13.47 32.17 -48.30
N ALA A 849 -12.44 31.52 -47.78
CA ALA A 849 -11.06 31.93 -47.96
C ALA A 849 -10.39 31.29 -49.18
N GLY A 850 -11.17 30.57 -50.00
CA GLY A 850 -10.78 30.13 -51.33
C GLY A 850 -9.98 28.83 -51.38
N LEU A 851 -9.96 28.05 -50.29
CA LEU A 851 -9.40 26.70 -50.35
C LEU A 851 -10.20 25.84 -51.32
N MET A 852 -9.50 24.96 -52.01
CA MET A 852 -10.06 24.04 -52.98
C MET A 852 -9.53 22.62 -52.74
N ALA A 853 -10.31 21.64 -53.19
CA ALA A 853 -9.82 20.27 -53.26
C ALA A 853 -8.58 20.22 -54.18
N GLY A 854 -7.49 19.66 -53.66
CA GLY A 854 -6.18 19.59 -54.29
C GLY A 854 -5.12 20.53 -53.69
N ASP A 855 -5.52 21.50 -52.86
CA ASP A 855 -4.58 22.45 -52.25
C ASP A 855 -3.60 21.74 -51.30
N GLU A 856 -2.31 22.02 -51.44
CA GLU A 856 -1.26 21.52 -50.55
C GLU A 856 -1.23 22.36 -49.26
N ILE A 857 -1.32 21.69 -48.12
CA ILE A 857 -1.19 22.28 -46.80
C ILE A 857 0.32 22.36 -46.49
N VAL A 858 0.92 23.51 -46.81
CA VAL A 858 2.37 23.76 -46.71
C VAL A 858 2.82 23.98 -45.27
N SER A 859 2.03 24.72 -44.48
CA SER A 859 2.24 24.92 -43.04
C SER A 859 0.92 25.24 -42.35
N THR A 860 0.85 24.94 -41.07
CA THR A 860 -0.24 25.33 -40.19
C THR A 860 0.38 26.08 -39.01
N GLU A 861 0.47 27.40 -39.08
CA GLU A 861 0.89 28.20 -37.93
C GLU A 861 -0.30 28.45 -37.03
N ASP A 862 -0.18 28.02 -35.77
CA ASP A 862 -1.17 28.24 -34.74
C ASP A 862 -0.81 29.46 -33.90
N ARG A 863 -1.63 30.50 -33.93
CA ARG A 863 -1.45 31.71 -33.10
C ARG A 863 -1.52 31.43 -31.58
N LEU A 864 -1.96 30.25 -31.16
CA LEU A 864 -2.04 29.82 -29.76
C LEU A 864 -0.79 29.07 -29.29
N SER A 865 0.18 28.83 -30.17
CA SER A 865 1.49 28.27 -29.81
C SER A 865 2.41 29.27 -29.09
N ASN A 866 1.88 30.43 -28.66
CA ASN A 866 2.60 31.34 -27.79
C ASN A 866 2.68 30.72 -26.38
N PRO A 867 3.88 30.36 -25.87
CA PRO A 867 4.04 29.74 -24.56
C PRO A 867 3.52 30.62 -23.40
N ASP A 868 3.28 31.91 -23.63
CA ASP A 868 2.73 32.84 -22.64
C ASP A 868 1.19 32.80 -22.52
N ILE A 869 0.48 32.05 -23.37
CA ILE A 869 -1.00 32.03 -23.42
C ILE A 869 -1.52 30.58 -23.34
N LEU A 870 -2.08 30.21 -22.18
CA LEU A 870 -2.81 28.96 -21.99
C LEU A 870 -4.29 29.16 -22.36
N VAL A 871 -4.85 28.34 -23.26
CA VAL A 871 -6.24 28.50 -23.72
C VAL A 871 -7.05 27.22 -23.53
N ALA A 872 -8.22 27.36 -22.90
CA ALA A 872 -9.25 26.34 -22.79
C ALA A 872 -10.55 26.85 -23.45
N TYR A 873 -11.32 25.96 -24.07
CA TYR A 873 -12.52 26.31 -24.84
C TYR A 873 -13.75 25.56 -24.32
N GLU A 874 -14.89 26.25 -24.29
CA GLU A 874 -16.21 25.68 -23.99
C GLU A 874 -17.04 25.62 -25.29
N ASP A 875 -17.43 24.42 -25.73
CA ASP A 875 -18.30 24.23 -26.90
C ASP A 875 -19.77 24.19 -26.46
N VAL A 876 -20.46 25.32 -26.63
CA VAL A 876 -21.81 25.58 -26.10
C VAL A 876 -22.91 24.75 -26.79
N ASN A 877 -22.60 24.01 -27.87
CA ASN A 877 -23.60 23.34 -28.74
C ASN A 877 -23.48 21.79 -28.81
N ALA A 878 -22.73 21.15 -27.92
CA ALA A 878 -22.44 19.72 -27.97
C ALA A 878 -23.59 18.77 -27.53
N GLU A 879 -24.85 19.08 -27.83
CA GLU A 879 -25.93 18.08 -27.79
C GLU A 879 -25.97 17.32 -29.13
N THR A 880 -25.06 16.37 -29.40
CA THR A 880 -25.29 15.46 -30.53
C THR A 880 -24.61 14.09 -30.40
N ARG A 881 -25.47 13.06 -30.44
CA ARG A 881 -25.22 11.61 -30.40
C ARG A 881 -24.05 11.11 -31.26
N VAL A 882 -23.24 10.23 -30.68
CA VAL A 882 -22.18 9.43 -31.34
C VAL A 882 -22.77 8.46 -32.36
N LYS A 883 -22.19 8.41 -33.57
CA LYS A 883 -22.41 7.36 -34.59
C LYS A 883 -21.06 6.97 -35.20
N TYR A 884 -20.69 5.69 -35.13
CA TYR A 884 -19.49 5.11 -35.74
C TYR A 884 -19.78 4.58 -37.16
N ASP A 885 -18.82 4.69 -38.09
CA ASP A 885 -18.67 3.78 -39.22
C ASP A 885 -17.21 3.68 -39.72
N ASN A 886 -16.85 2.54 -40.33
CA ASN A 886 -15.51 1.93 -40.38
C ASN A 886 -14.94 1.84 -41.82
N LYS A 887 -13.68 2.29 -42.02
CA LYS A 887 -12.64 1.97 -43.05
C LYS A 887 -12.98 1.79 -44.57
N GLN A 888 -12.19 2.44 -45.47
CA GLN A 888 -11.17 1.79 -46.38
C GLN A 888 -10.62 2.65 -47.57
N ARG A 889 -9.27 2.65 -47.73
CA ARG A 889 -8.35 2.49 -48.92
C ARG A 889 -8.19 3.48 -50.13
N ASN A 890 -6.90 3.89 -50.31
CA ASN A 890 -5.96 3.85 -51.48
C ASN A 890 -5.85 4.92 -52.64
N THR A 891 -4.58 5.39 -52.81
CA THR A 891 -3.68 5.57 -54.02
C THR A 891 -3.57 6.87 -54.88
N ASN A 892 -2.29 7.33 -54.99
CA ASN A 892 -1.48 7.89 -56.13
C ASN A 892 -1.45 9.39 -56.59
N HIS A 893 -0.23 9.98 -56.46
CA HIS A 893 0.62 10.95 -57.23
C HIS A 893 0.13 12.26 -57.94
N SER A 894 0.73 13.40 -57.48
CA SER A 894 1.50 14.52 -58.14
C SER A 894 0.99 15.31 -59.38
N PRO A 895 1.49 16.57 -59.65
CA PRO A 895 1.62 17.77 -58.81
C PRO A 895 1.21 19.11 -59.53
N GLY A 896 1.08 20.23 -58.81
CA GLY A 896 1.06 21.58 -59.41
C GLY A 896 0.57 22.71 -58.51
N ALA A 897 1.49 23.60 -58.09
CA ALA A 897 1.36 24.62 -57.05
C ALA A 897 0.46 25.85 -57.34
N SER A 898 -0.15 26.43 -56.29
CA SER A 898 -0.07 27.88 -55.96
C SER A 898 -0.83 28.17 -54.65
N GLY A 899 -0.22 28.91 -53.72
CA GLY A 899 -0.69 29.05 -52.33
C GLY A 899 -1.56 30.28 -52.05
N ALA A 900 -2.44 30.14 -51.06
CA ALA A 900 -3.16 31.22 -50.37
C ALA A 900 -3.09 31.02 -48.85
N LEU A 901 -2.81 32.11 -48.12
CA LEU A 901 -2.65 32.16 -46.66
C LEU A 901 -4.01 32.29 -45.96
N LEU A 902 -4.26 31.42 -44.98
CA LEU A 902 -5.43 31.42 -44.10
C LEU A 902 -4.99 31.33 -42.64
N PRO A 903 -5.60 32.08 -41.70
CA PRO A 903 -5.27 31.96 -40.29
C PRO A 903 -5.87 30.67 -39.72
N MET A 904 -5.03 29.75 -39.26
CA MET A 904 -5.42 28.56 -38.51
C MET A 904 -5.16 28.79 -37.00
N PHE A 905 -6.09 28.34 -36.16
CA PHE A 905 -5.95 28.32 -34.71
C PHE A 905 -6.19 26.87 -34.26
N ALA A 906 -5.30 26.30 -33.44
CA ALA A 906 -5.37 24.91 -33.01
C ALA A 906 -6.25 24.71 -31.77
N LEU A 907 -6.75 23.48 -31.70
CA LEU A 907 -7.69 22.95 -30.73
C LEU A 907 -6.91 22.28 -29.60
N ILE A 908 -7.03 22.78 -28.36
CA ILE A 908 -6.82 21.94 -27.17
C ILE A 908 -8.22 21.74 -26.57
N LEU A 909 -8.82 20.57 -26.86
CA LEU A 909 -10.05 20.10 -26.24
C LEU A 909 -9.67 19.22 -25.04
N MET A 910 -9.91 19.69 -23.82
CA MET A 910 -10.27 18.78 -22.73
C MET A 910 -11.75 18.42 -22.91
N ARG A 911 -12.01 17.40 -23.73
CA ARG A 911 -13.31 16.69 -23.73
C ARG A 911 -13.08 15.34 -23.07
N LEU A 912 -13.60 15.21 -21.86
CA LEU A 912 -13.74 13.93 -21.16
C LEU A 912 -14.73 13.08 -21.94
N SER A 913 -14.24 12.01 -22.55
CA SER A 913 -15.05 10.89 -23.03
C SER A 913 -14.57 9.65 -22.29
N PRO A 914 -15.46 8.86 -21.67
CA PRO A 914 -15.12 7.50 -21.26
C PRO A 914 -14.96 6.64 -22.53
N TYR A 915 -13.96 5.76 -22.54
CA TYR A 915 -13.59 4.75 -23.55
C TYR A 915 -12.55 5.12 -24.64
N PHE A 916 -11.51 4.25 -24.72
CA PHE A 916 -10.25 4.26 -25.50
C PHE A 916 -9.14 5.17 -24.93
N LEU A 917 -8.01 4.69 -24.38
CA LEU A 917 -7.16 3.55 -24.75
C LEU A 917 -7.20 2.37 -23.76
N GLY A 918 -7.78 1.26 -24.21
CA GLY A 918 -7.12 -0.03 -24.05
C GLY A 918 -6.25 -0.24 -25.29
N LEU A 919 -5.06 -0.82 -25.11
CA LEU A 919 -4.21 -1.35 -26.18
C LEU A 919 -3.83 -0.33 -27.26
N TYR A 920 -2.86 0.52 -26.95
CA TYR A 920 -1.68 0.58 -27.83
C TYR A 920 -0.54 -0.05 -27.06
N THR A 921 -0.60 -1.39 -27.10
CA THR A 921 0.55 -2.28 -26.99
C THR A 921 1.67 -1.77 -27.85
#